data_AF-A0A1Z9N9Y4-F1
#
_entry.id   AF-A0A1Z9N9Y4-F1
#
_cell.length_a   1.000
_cell.length_b   1.000
_cell.length_c   1.000
_cell.angle_alpha   90.00
_cell.angle_beta   90.00
_cell.angle_gamma   90.00
#
_symmetry.space_group_name_H-M   'P 1'
#
loop_
_entity.id
_entity.type
_entity.pdbx_description
1 polymer ?
#
loop_
_entity_poly.entity_id
_entity_poly.type
_entity_poly.pdbx_seq_one_letter_code
_entity_poly.pdbx_strand_id
1 'polypeptide(L)'
;MNNKKLMSTALMLIMMTSVLAGCTGGNANDDVETSLVDLQPASTNDCPDGGILVHIGIDTNENGNLDTAERVETHAVCNGADGERGIRGLTGASGEDGTNGANGDSGLPGEKGEKGEPGETGSTGPVGATGDPGADGTPGADGEDLTHCLAGDGASIDYAIIEYCDDTTTILEDRGSYTWSLVGSFHSAPIGCDMGDDECEGYAEVPAYDVSSQRAFVVNAVDSSVDIIDMSTPSLPTLHHRLVISNGEPNSVAVSSNGLVGVAVAVEPKQNNGLAMFFDTDGTLVGSVTAGALPDMITFTNDGTKALVANEGEPNDDYDIDPVGSVTVIDVSDTASLTTTQVGFTAFNSQMATLEANGVRIFGPGATVAQDLEPEYIAVSGDDSTATIVMQENNAVATLDLSTNVITGIHALGFKDYSTLSLDLSDKDGGVNFQSWDNVKGMYQPDAMTSFVASDGITYYVSANEGDARDYDGYSEEERADDLNLDSTAFPNGVSDADLGRLKTTTADDCGDTDGDGDIDFICSYGARSFSIWKYDSNGDFIQVWDSGDDIEHLMAVNNQWLNSYTGSRNDDKGSEPEGVITGEFAGRTLAFVALERSGGVMIYDITDPATPFFVQYIYMHDHVSPEAMAFVSGADSPNGAPMLIVANEVSGTVAVLQPLI
;
A
#
# COMPACT_ATOMS: atom_id res chain seq x y z
N MET A 1 10.30 -4.97 -37.80
CA MET A 1 10.37 -5.02 -36.33
C MET A 1 10.41 -3.63 -35.67
N ASN A 2 10.56 -2.50 -36.39
CA ASN A 2 10.65 -1.17 -35.75
C ASN A 2 9.33 -0.39 -35.62
N ASN A 3 8.25 -0.75 -36.33
CA ASN A 3 7.00 0.03 -36.29
C ASN A 3 6.10 -0.19 -35.06
N LYS A 4 6.41 -1.15 -34.18
CA LYS A 4 5.62 -1.38 -32.95
C LYS A 4 6.07 -0.52 -31.76
N LYS A 5 7.35 -0.09 -31.69
CA LYS A 5 7.82 0.78 -30.60
C LYS A 5 7.32 2.24 -30.74
N LEU A 6 7.32 2.80 -31.96
CA LEU A 6 6.93 4.21 -32.15
C LEU A 6 5.44 4.50 -31.83
N MET A 7 4.54 3.54 -32.04
CA MET A 7 3.12 3.73 -31.70
C MET A 7 2.89 3.70 -30.18
N SER A 8 3.70 2.94 -29.44
CA SER A 8 3.65 2.88 -27.97
C SER A 8 4.13 4.19 -27.35
N THR A 9 5.28 4.74 -27.78
CA THR A 9 5.79 6.01 -27.22
C THR A 9 4.90 7.22 -27.51
N ALA A 10 4.24 7.24 -28.68
CA ALA A 10 3.29 8.30 -29.02
C ALA A 10 1.98 8.20 -28.21
N LEU A 11 1.48 6.99 -27.94
CA LEU A 11 0.27 6.78 -27.14
C LEU A 11 0.52 7.03 -25.64
N MET A 12 1.71 6.68 -25.16
CA MET A 12 2.17 6.93 -23.79
C MET A 12 2.26 8.44 -23.49
N LEU A 13 2.74 9.25 -24.45
CA LEU A 13 2.77 10.71 -24.29
C LEU A 13 1.37 11.35 -24.36
N ILE A 14 0.42 10.75 -25.08
CA ILE A 14 -0.97 11.22 -25.14
C ILE A 14 -1.69 11.02 -23.80
N MET A 15 -1.39 9.94 -23.07
CA MET A 15 -1.91 9.72 -21.71
C MET A 15 -1.21 10.61 -20.66
N MET A 16 0.08 10.90 -20.82
CA MET A 16 0.81 11.80 -19.90
C MET A 16 0.27 13.24 -19.90
N THR A 17 -0.33 13.72 -20.99
CA THR A 17 -0.87 15.10 -21.07
C THR A 17 -2.33 15.24 -20.65
N SER A 18 -3.08 14.16 -20.47
CA SER A 18 -4.46 14.23 -19.95
C SER A 18 -4.53 14.31 -18.42
N VAL A 19 -3.50 13.80 -17.71
CA VAL A 19 -3.46 13.80 -16.23
C VAL A 19 -2.91 15.12 -15.69
N LEU A 20 -1.89 15.72 -16.33
CA LEU A 20 -1.28 16.98 -15.88
C LEU A 20 -2.10 18.26 -16.10
N ALA A 21 -3.34 18.16 -16.62
CA ALA A 21 -4.18 19.32 -16.97
C ALA A 21 -5.32 19.62 -15.98
N GLY A 22 -5.55 18.75 -14.98
CA GLY A 22 -6.64 18.90 -14.01
C GLY A 22 -6.24 19.48 -12.66
N CYS A 23 -5.01 19.23 -12.20
CA CYS A 23 -4.70 19.41 -10.78
C CYS A 23 -4.32 20.86 -10.44
N THR A 24 -5.28 21.61 -9.90
CA THR A 24 -5.14 23.04 -9.61
C THR A 24 -4.70 23.31 -8.17
N GLY A 25 -3.54 23.95 -8.02
CA GLY A 25 -3.08 24.46 -6.73
C GLY A 25 -3.84 25.71 -6.27
N GLY A 26 -5.01 25.53 -5.65
CA GLY A 26 -5.56 26.46 -4.66
C GLY A 26 -6.86 27.22 -5.01
N ASN A 27 -7.73 27.31 -3.99
CA ASN A 27 -8.94 28.15 -3.85
C ASN A 27 -10.03 28.07 -4.94
N ALA A 28 -11.12 27.40 -4.60
CA ALA A 28 -12.38 27.47 -5.33
C ALA A 28 -13.00 28.89 -5.28
N ASN A 29 -13.10 29.59 -6.42
CA ASN A 29 -14.17 30.56 -6.78
C ASN A 29 -14.00 31.29 -8.15
N ASP A 30 -13.17 30.83 -9.09
CA ASP A 30 -13.09 31.41 -10.45
C ASP A 30 -13.63 30.44 -11.52
N ASP A 31 -14.18 31.01 -12.61
CA ASP A 31 -14.86 30.28 -13.69
C ASP A 31 -13.93 29.26 -14.40
N VAL A 32 -14.45 28.05 -14.70
CA VAL A 32 -13.66 26.94 -15.24
C VAL A 32 -13.28 27.17 -16.71
N GLU A 33 -12.09 27.72 -16.94
CA GLU A 33 -11.50 27.85 -18.27
C GLU A 33 -10.87 26.52 -18.75
N THR A 34 -11.47 25.88 -19.77
CA THR A 34 -11.03 24.57 -20.27
C THR A 34 -9.71 24.66 -21.04
N SER A 35 -8.66 23.99 -20.55
CA SER A 35 -7.38 23.87 -21.27
C SER A 35 -7.46 22.77 -22.35
N LEU A 36 -6.94 23.05 -23.54
CA LEU A 36 -6.90 22.12 -24.67
C LEU A 36 -5.47 21.90 -25.20
N VAL A 37 -5.30 20.84 -26.00
CA VAL A 37 -4.10 20.56 -26.77
C VAL A 37 -4.48 20.20 -28.23
N ASP A 38 -3.90 20.91 -29.20
CA ASP A 38 -4.09 20.65 -30.65
C ASP A 38 -2.78 20.16 -31.28
N LEU A 39 -2.85 19.03 -31.99
CA LEU A 39 -1.69 18.36 -32.60
C LEU A 39 -1.72 18.51 -34.12
N GLN A 40 -0.77 19.27 -34.67
CA GLN A 40 -0.68 19.51 -36.11
C GLN A 40 0.63 18.93 -36.70
N PRO A 41 0.64 18.45 -37.96
CA PRO A 41 1.88 18.04 -38.62
C PRO A 41 2.87 19.21 -38.69
N ALA A 42 4.09 19.04 -38.19
CA ALA A 42 5.12 20.08 -38.24
C ALA A 42 5.53 20.36 -39.69
N SER A 43 5.80 21.64 -40.01
CA SER A 43 6.33 21.97 -41.34
C SER A 43 7.78 21.51 -41.46
N THR A 44 8.27 21.33 -42.69
CA THR A 44 9.68 20.99 -42.95
C THR A 44 10.66 22.10 -42.54
N ASN A 45 10.17 23.28 -42.15
CA ASN A 45 11.00 24.35 -41.57
C ASN A 45 11.14 24.20 -40.06
N ASP A 46 10.13 23.62 -39.39
CA ASP A 46 10.11 23.43 -37.93
C ASP A 46 10.75 22.09 -37.56
N CYS A 47 10.45 21.04 -38.32
CA CYS A 47 11.06 19.71 -38.20
C CYS A 47 11.52 19.18 -39.58
N PRO A 48 12.82 19.30 -39.92
CA PRO A 48 13.35 18.92 -41.24
C PRO A 48 13.12 17.44 -41.62
N ASP A 49 13.21 16.53 -40.66
CA ASP A 49 13.01 15.09 -40.83
C ASP A 49 11.56 14.64 -40.49
N GLY A 50 10.63 15.60 -40.41
CA GLY A 50 9.25 15.42 -39.97
C GLY A 50 9.09 15.47 -38.45
N GLY A 51 7.85 15.70 -38.01
CA GLY A 51 7.50 15.86 -36.59
C GLY A 51 6.06 16.34 -36.41
N ILE A 52 5.72 16.72 -35.18
CA ILE A 52 4.44 17.35 -34.83
C ILE A 52 4.66 18.69 -34.11
N LEU A 53 3.75 19.63 -34.32
CA LEU A 53 3.57 20.81 -33.50
C LEU A 53 2.49 20.50 -32.47
N VAL A 54 2.84 20.71 -31.19
CA VAL A 54 1.93 20.63 -30.05
C VAL A 54 1.55 22.06 -29.70
N HIS A 55 0.28 22.42 -29.88
CA HIS A 55 -0.25 23.72 -29.47
C HIS A 55 -1.00 23.56 -28.14
N ILE A 56 -0.66 24.39 -27.16
CA ILE A 56 -1.25 24.38 -25.81
C ILE A 56 -1.94 25.73 -25.59
N GLY A 57 -3.11 25.74 -24.98
CA GLY A 57 -3.83 26.97 -24.67
C GLY A 57 -5.22 26.73 -24.11
N ILE A 58 -5.97 27.82 -23.95
CA ILE A 58 -7.25 27.84 -23.24
C ILE A 58 -8.38 28.06 -24.26
N ASP A 59 -9.40 27.20 -24.26
CA ASP A 59 -10.60 27.35 -25.09
C ASP A 59 -11.54 28.41 -24.51
N THR A 60 -11.11 29.67 -24.60
CA THR A 60 -11.82 30.85 -24.10
C THR A 60 -13.20 31.07 -24.76
N ASN A 61 -13.57 30.28 -25.75
CA ASN A 61 -14.86 30.35 -26.42
C ASN A 61 -15.66 29.03 -26.45
N GLU A 62 -15.23 28.01 -25.70
CA GLU A 62 -15.90 26.72 -25.49
C GLU A 62 -16.29 25.98 -26.80
N ASN A 63 -15.50 26.10 -27.87
CA ASN A 63 -15.83 25.47 -29.16
C ASN A 63 -15.23 24.06 -29.36
N GLY A 64 -14.35 23.62 -28.46
CA GLY A 64 -13.66 22.34 -28.49
C GLY A 64 -12.44 22.31 -29.41
N ASN A 65 -11.91 23.46 -29.85
CA ASN A 65 -10.73 23.55 -30.72
C ASN A 65 -9.87 24.77 -30.35
N LEU A 66 -8.55 24.64 -30.46
CA LEU A 66 -7.60 25.72 -30.16
C LEU A 66 -7.39 26.68 -31.34
N ASP A 67 -8.10 27.80 -31.37
CA ASP A 67 -7.90 28.85 -32.38
C ASP A 67 -6.51 29.49 -32.25
N THR A 68 -6.00 30.12 -33.32
CA THR A 68 -4.64 30.71 -33.32
C THR A 68 -4.45 31.79 -32.24
N ALA A 69 -5.53 32.42 -31.76
CA ALA A 69 -5.50 33.44 -30.72
C ALA A 69 -5.48 32.87 -29.28
N GLU A 70 -5.82 31.60 -29.11
CA GLU A 70 -5.99 30.91 -27.82
C GLU A 70 -4.74 30.13 -27.41
N ARG A 71 -3.82 29.93 -28.37
CA ARG A 71 -2.55 29.22 -28.19
C ARG A 71 -1.61 30.06 -27.34
N VAL A 72 -1.38 29.61 -26.11
CA VAL A 72 -0.42 30.17 -25.16
C VAL A 72 1.00 29.72 -25.51
N GLU A 73 1.15 28.45 -25.88
CA GLU A 73 2.47 27.86 -26.17
C GLU A 73 2.44 26.96 -27.43
N THR A 74 3.61 26.74 -28.03
CA THR A 74 3.77 25.82 -29.16
C THR A 74 5.14 25.16 -29.13
N HIS A 75 5.13 23.83 -29.01
CA HIS A 75 6.33 22.99 -29.00
C HIS A 75 6.46 22.18 -30.29
N ALA A 76 7.68 22.06 -30.81
CA ALA A 76 7.99 21.23 -31.97
C ALA A 76 8.67 19.91 -31.53
N VAL A 77 8.00 18.79 -31.74
CA VAL A 77 8.55 17.45 -31.49
C VAL A 77 9.02 16.87 -32.82
N CYS A 78 10.34 16.96 -33.06
CA CYS A 78 10.96 16.54 -34.30
C CYS A 78 11.53 15.12 -34.23
N ASN A 79 11.48 14.40 -35.34
CA ASN A 79 12.11 13.10 -35.47
C ASN A 79 13.64 13.22 -35.27
N GLY A 80 14.23 12.27 -34.55
CA GLY A 80 15.68 12.17 -34.42
C GLY A 80 16.32 11.71 -35.73
N ALA A 81 17.49 12.27 -36.07
CA ALA A 81 18.27 11.84 -37.23
C ALA A 81 18.75 10.38 -37.09
N ASP A 82 18.74 9.62 -38.19
CA ASP A 82 19.29 8.27 -38.25
C ASP A 82 20.76 8.25 -37.77
N GLY A 83 21.04 7.45 -36.73
CA GLY A 83 22.41 7.28 -36.23
C GLY A 83 23.35 6.69 -37.28
N GLU A 84 24.61 7.15 -37.29
CA GLU A 84 25.60 6.62 -38.25
C GLU A 84 25.72 5.10 -38.16
N ARG A 85 25.72 4.43 -39.32
CA ARG A 85 25.85 2.98 -39.39
C ARG A 85 27.17 2.54 -38.75
N GLY A 86 27.07 1.85 -37.61
CA GLY A 86 28.21 1.32 -36.87
C GLY A 86 29.23 0.61 -37.76
N ILE A 87 30.51 0.93 -37.56
CA ILE A 87 31.61 0.40 -38.36
C ILE A 87 31.68 -1.12 -38.28
N ARG A 88 31.93 -1.76 -39.44
CA ARG A 88 32.07 -3.22 -39.52
C ARG A 88 33.30 -3.67 -38.74
N GLY A 89 33.12 -4.61 -37.80
CA GLY A 89 34.22 -5.20 -37.04
C GLY A 89 35.35 -5.69 -37.95
N LEU A 90 36.59 -5.39 -37.58
CA LEU A 90 37.77 -5.72 -38.38
C LEU A 90 37.94 -7.23 -38.50
N THR A 91 38.30 -7.69 -39.70
CA THR A 91 38.62 -9.10 -39.95
C THR A 91 39.92 -9.47 -39.24
N GLY A 92 39.93 -10.62 -38.55
CA GLY A 92 41.11 -11.11 -37.83
C GLY A 92 42.34 -11.25 -38.73
N ALA A 93 43.51 -10.90 -38.18
CA ALA A 93 44.76 -10.85 -38.93
C ALA A 93 45.18 -12.23 -39.46
N SER A 94 45.68 -12.27 -40.70
CA SER A 94 46.41 -13.43 -41.23
C SER A 94 47.82 -13.47 -40.65
N GLY A 95 48.37 -14.68 -40.50
CA GLY A 95 49.71 -14.90 -39.93
C GLY A 95 50.84 -14.28 -40.77
N GLU A 96 51.92 -13.90 -40.09
CA GLU A 96 53.12 -13.29 -40.69
C GLU A 96 53.99 -14.29 -41.45
N ASP A 97 54.70 -13.81 -42.47
CA ASP A 97 55.96 -14.40 -42.93
C ASP A 97 56.83 -13.38 -43.71
N GLY A 98 58.13 -13.30 -43.39
CA GLY A 98 59.19 -12.83 -44.32
C GLY A 98 59.79 -11.43 -44.15
N THR A 99 61.12 -11.34 -43.99
CA THR A 99 61.92 -10.08 -43.91
C THR A 99 62.96 -10.02 -45.05
N ASN A 100 63.69 -8.93 -45.37
CA ASN A 100 63.92 -7.62 -44.75
C ASN A 100 64.41 -6.59 -45.82
N GLY A 101 64.48 -5.27 -45.53
CA GLY A 101 65.14 -4.27 -46.39
C GLY A 101 65.19 -2.86 -45.78
N ALA A 102 66.35 -2.20 -45.75
CA ALA A 102 66.63 -1.06 -44.86
C ALA A 102 66.72 0.35 -45.53
N ASN A 103 66.23 1.33 -44.77
CA ASN A 103 66.52 2.79 -44.65
C ASN A 103 66.75 3.73 -45.87
N GLY A 104 66.19 4.94 -45.69
CA GLY A 104 66.70 6.21 -46.19
C GLY A 104 66.26 7.36 -45.25
N ASP A 105 67.16 8.30 -44.93
CA ASP A 105 66.99 9.24 -43.81
C ASP A 105 66.25 10.56 -44.12
N SER A 106 65.48 11.00 -43.11
CA SER A 106 65.08 12.36 -42.66
C SER A 106 65.09 13.61 -43.58
N GLY A 107 64.01 14.40 -43.48
CA GLY A 107 63.99 15.86 -43.72
C GLY A 107 63.48 16.61 -42.47
N LEU A 108 63.99 17.82 -42.21
CA LEU A 108 63.78 18.58 -40.97
C LEU A 108 62.41 19.31 -40.89
N PRO A 109 61.89 19.60 -39.67
CA PRO A 109 60.63 20.34 -39.48
C PRO A 109 60.74 21.83 -39.84
N GLY A 110 59.63 22.41 -40.33
CA GLY A 110 59.46 23.86 -40.48
C GLY A 110 58.96 24.52 -39.17
N GLU A 111 59.35 25.78 -38.96
CA GLU A 111 59.10 26.50 -37.70
C GLU A 111 57.63 26.95 -37.50
N LYS A 112 57.28 27.11 -36.22
CA LYS A 112 55.94 27.46 -35.72
C LYS A 112 55.68 28.96 -35.82
N GLY A 113 54.56 29.36 -36.42
CA GLY A 113 54.10 30.76 -36.43
C GLY A 113 53.66 31.25 -35.05
N GLU A 114 53.94 32.52 -34.75
CA GLU A 114 53.65 33.15 -33.45
C GLU A 114 52.17 33.53 -33.27
N LYS A 115 51.75 33.62 -32.01
CA LYS A 115 50.36 33.85 -31.57
C LYS A 115 50.06 35.36 -31.53
N GLY A 116 48.89 35.77 -32.03
CA GLY A 116 48.41 37.15 -31.87
C GLY A 116 47.97 37.48 -30.44
N GLU A 117 48.32 38.67 -29.96
CA GLU A 117 47.92 39.20 -28.65
C GLU A 117 46.40 39.54 -28.60
N PRO A 118 45.71 39.28 -27.47
CA PRO A 118 44.31 39.71 -27.28
C PRO A 118 44.15 41.23 -27.17
N GLY A 119 42.98 41.75 -27.58
CA GLY A 119 42.61 43.16 -27.39
C GLY A 119 42.17 43.47 -25.95
N GLU A 120 42.41 44.69 -25.49
CA GLU A 120 42.09 45.14 -24.13
C GLU A 120 40.57 45.25 -23.86
N THR A 121 40.17 44.85 -22.64
CA THR A 121 38.79 44.93 -22.14
C THR A 121 38.36 46.38 -21.88
N GLY A 122 37.21 46.78 -22.42
CA GLY A 122 36.61 48.09 -22.11
C GLY A 122 36.09 48.19 -20.67
N SER A 123 36.20 49.38 -20.07
CA SER A 123 35.77 49.67 -18.70
C SER A 123 34.25 49.64 -18.50
N THR A 124 33.78 48.94 -17.47
CA THR A 124 32.39 48.94 -17.01
C THR A 124 31.90 50.35 -16.65
N GLY A 125 30.70 50.72 -17.07
CA GLY A 125 30.04 51.97 -16.65
C GLY A 125 29.53 51.91 -15.20
N PRO A 126 29.34 53.07 -14.52
CA PRO A 126 28.81 53.09 -13.16
C PRO A 126 27.35 52.62 -13.09
N VAL A 127 27.01 51.88 -12.03
CA VAL A 127 25.67 51.40 -11.72
C VAL A 127 24.73 52.58 -11.41
N GLY A 128 23.50 52.53 -11.93
CA GLY A 128 22.46 53.51 -11.62
C GLY A 128 21.92 53.38 -10.19
N ALA A 129 21.47 54.49 -9.60
CA ALA A 129 20.91 54.47 -8.24
C ALA A 129 19.57 53.74 -8.20
N THR A 130 19.39 52.87 -7.19
CA THR A 130 18.12 52.22 -6.84
C THR A 130 17.06 53.27 -6.49
N GLY A 131 15.82 53.07 -6.92
CA GLY A 131 14.68 53.91 -6.51
C GLY A 131 14.17 53.54 -5.12
N ASP A 132 13.55 54.51 -4.44
CA ASP A 132 12.94 54.29 -3.11
C ASP A 132 11.76 53.29 -3.20
N PRO A 133 11.61 52.36 -2.24
CA PRO A 133 10.48 51.44 -2.19
C PRO A 133 9.12 52.15 -2.07
N GLY A 134 8.07 51.52 -2.61
CA GLY A 134 6.68 51.94 -2.38
C GLY A 134 6.25 51.74 -0.93
N ALA A 135 5.23 52.47 -0.49
CA ALA A 135 4.69 52.32 0.86
C ALA A 135 3.92 51.00 1.03
N ASP A 136 4.06 50.39 2.20
CA ASP A 136 3.49 49.09 2.53
C ASP A 136 1.95 49.08 2.42
N GLY A 137 1.40 47.98 1.91
CA GLY A 137 -0.02 47.68 2.02
C GLY A 137 -0.40 47.34 3.46
N THR A 138 -1.66 47.56 3.83
CA THR A 138 -2.20 47.05 5.10
C THR A 138 -2.17 45.52 5.09
N PRO A 139 -1.70 44.85 6.18
CA PRO A 139 -1.76 43.40 6.27
C PRO A 139 -3.17 42.86 5.99
N GLY A 140 -3.25 41.80 5.18
CA GLY A 140 -4.44 40.94 5.14
C GLY A 140 -4.57 40.16 6.46
N ALA A 141 -5.73 39.54 6.69
CA ALA A 141 -5.91 38.68 7.85
C ALA A 141 -4.91 37.51 7.81
N ASP A 142 -4.42 37.14 8.98
CA ASP A 142 -3.23 36.31 9.13
C ASP A 142 -3.44 34.90 8.56
N GLY A 143 -2.50 34.49 7.69
CA GLY A 143 -2.36 33.12 7.21
C GLY A 143 -1.21 32.44 7.94
N GLU A 144 -1.50 31.97 9.14
CA GLU A 144 -0.74 30.95 9.91
C GLU A 144 -1.83 29.93 10.32
N ASP A 145 -1.69 28.61 10.14
CA ASP A 145 -0.48 27.81 10.32
C ASP A 145 -0.45 26.60 9.34
N LEU A 146 0.67 26.41 8.64
CA LEU A 146 1.05 25.16 7.94
C LEU A 146 2.50 24.78 8.32
N THR A 147 2.92 25.18 9.51
CA THR A 147 4.31 25.21 9.96
C THR A 147 4.57 24.29 11.15
N HIS A 148 3.66 23.35 11.43
CA HIS A 148 3.70 22.49 12.61
C HIS A 148 3.60 20.98 12.35
N CYS A 149 3.61 20.52 11.09
CA CYS A 149 3.24 19.14 10.74
C CYS A 149 4.35 18.08 10.76
N LEU A 150 5.65 18.42 10.79
CA LEU A 150 6.76 17.43 10.76
C LEU A 150 8.06 17.93 11.45
N ALA A 151 7.96 18.70 12.55
CA ALA A 151 9.13 19.37 13.16
C ALA A 151 9.24 19.19 14.69
N GLY A 152 9.46 17.95 15.15
CA GLY A 152 9.64 17.62 16.57
C GLY A 152 11.09 17.55 17.09
N ASP A 153 12.06 17.16 16.24
CA ASP A 153 13.38 16.69 16.71
C ASP A 153 14.61 17.31 16.00
N GLY A 154 14.39 18.13 14.96
CA GLY A 154 15.45 18.89 14.29
C GLY A 154 15.94 18.32 12.96
N ALA A 155 15.21 17.38 12.35
CA ALA A 155 15.27 17.17 10.91
C ALA A 155 14.76 18.41 10.15
N SER A 156 15.27 18.65 8.94
CA SER A 156 14.80 19.72 8.05
C SER A 156 13.83 19.14 7.04
N ILE A 157 12.57 19.60 7.05
CA ILE A 157 11.60 19.33 5.99
C ILE A 157 11.14 20.66 5.37
N ASP A 158 11.05 20.64 4.05
CA ASP A 158 10.79 21.78 3.16
C ASP A 158 9.93 21.17 2.03
N TYR A 159 8.65 21.55 1.92
CA TYR A 159 7.70 21.22 0.82
C TYR A 159 7.13 19.79 0.69
N ALA A 160 6.23 19.39 1.59
CA ALA A 160 5.19 18.43 1.19
C ALA A 160 4.26 19.07 0.13
N ILE A 161 3.98 18.37 -0.97
CA ILE A 161 3.12 18.85 -2.06
C ILE A 161 1.78 18.13 -2.00
N ILE A 162 0.69 18.90 -1.98
CA ILE A 162 -0.68 18.37 -2.08
C ILE A 162 -1.22 18.69 -3.48
N GLU A 163 -1.61 17.64 -4.21
CA GLU A 163 -2.20 17.74 -5.55
C GLU A 163 -3.65 17.26 -5.49
N TYR A 164 -4.59 18.17 -5.76
CA TYR A 164 -6.01 17.86 -5.90
C TYR A 164 -6.35 17.69 -7.37
N CYS A 165 -6.80 16.50 -7.75
CA CYS A 165 -7.29 16.16 -9.08
C CYS A 165 -8.77 15.69 -8.95
N ASP A 166 -9.52 15.55 -10.05
CA ASP A 166 -10.97 15.28 -9.98
C ASP A 166 -11.28 13.95 -9.24
N ASP A 167 -10.48 12.91 -9.50
CA ASP A 167 -10.65 11.54 -9.00
C ASP A 167 -9.78 11.21 -7.76
N THR A 168 -8.79 12.05 -7.46
CA THR A 168 -7.74 11.74 -6.47
C THR A 168 -7.24 12.97 -5.73
N THR A 169 -6.89 12.79 -4.45
CA THR A 169 -6.08 13.74 -3.67
C THR A 169 -4.77 13.05 -3.32
N THR A 170 -3.64 13.65 -3.69
CA THR A 170 -2.31 13.09 -3.49
C THR A 170 -1.46 13.98 -2.58
N ILE A 171 -0.70 13.36 -1.67
CA ILE A 171 0.33 14.04 -0.84
C ILE A 171 1.69 13.41 -1.15
N LEU A 172 2.72 14.23 -1.36
CA LEU A 172 4.10 13.83 -1.70
C LEU A 172 5.12 14.50 -0.77
N GLU A 173 6.20 13.79 -0.41
CA GLU A 173 7.31 14.33 0.41
C GLU A 173 8.16 15.38 -0.34
N ASP A 174 8.39 15.16 -1.64
CA ASP A 174 9.02 16.07 -2.63
C ASP A 174 8.54 15.61 -4.03
N ARG A 175 8.91 16.32 -5.10
CA ARG A 175 8.83 15.80 -6.48
C ARG A 175 9.86 14.68 -6.69
N GLY A 176 9.56 13.52 -6.13
CA GLY A 176 10.17 12.26 -6.50
C GLY A 176 10.14 12.06 -8.01
N SER A 177 11.04 11.23 -8.54
CA SER A 177 11.12 10.98 -9.99
C SER A 177 9.97 10.11 -10.52
N TYR A 178 8.89 9.97 -9.76
CA TYR A 178 7.64 9.35 -10.13
C TYR A 178 6.53 9.75 -9.16
N THR A 179 5.27 9.66 -9.60
CA THR A 179 4.06 9.65 -8.77
C THR A 179 3.25 8.43 -9.16
N TRP A 180 2.73 7.68 -8.18
CA TRP A 180 1.74 6.64 -8.43
C TRP A 180 0.37 7.31 -8.66
N SER A 181 -0.37 6.85 -9.65
CA SER A 181 -1.65 7.47 -10.03
C SER A 181 -2.64 6.43 -10.53
N LEU A 182 -3.93 6.72 -10.34
CA LEU A 182 -5.02 5.92 -10.88
C LEU A 182 -4.96 5.91 -12.42
N VAL A 183 -4.89 4.73 -13.03
CA VAL A 183 -4.89 4.59 -14.50
C VAL A 183 -6.17 3.96 -15.04
N GLY A 184 -6.91 3.25 -14.20
CA GLY A 184 -8.16 2.58 -14.55
C GLY A 184 -8.77 1.88 -13.34
N SER A 185 -10.03 1.50 -13.47
CA SER A 185 -10.76 0.77 -12.44
C SER A 185 -11.84 -0.13 -13.03
N PHE A 186 -12.31 -1.07 -12.23
CA PHE A 186 -13.41 -1.98 -12.52
C PHE A 186 -14.43 -1.94 -11.37
N HIS A 187 -15.71 -2.08 -11.69
CA HIS A 187 -16.78 -2.13 -10.69
C HIS A 187 -17.28 -3.56 -10.60
N SER A 188 -17.05 -4.21 -9.45
CA SER A 188 -17.56 -5.55 -9.15
C SER A 188 -19.02 -5.49 -8.70
N ALA A 189 -19.35 -4.45 -7.93
CA ALA A 189 -20.71 -4.16 -7.49
C ALA A 189 -21.67 -3.80 -8.65
N PRO A 190 -22.99 -4.05 -8.48
CA PRO A 190 -24.00 -3.61 -9.44
C PRO A 190 -24.04 -2.09 -9.59
N ILE A 191 -24.18 -1.61 -10.84
CA ILE A 191 -24.33 -0.18 -11.13
C ILE A 191 -25.54 0.39 -10.38
N GLY A 192 -25.27 1.29 -9.42
CA GLY A 192 -26.28 2.00 -8.64
C GLY A 192 -26.67 1.31 -7.33
N CYS A 193 -25.81 0.48 -6.74
CA CYS A 193 -25.80 0.28 -5.28
C CYS A 193 -25.51 1.63 -4.58
N ASP A 194 -26.00 1.81 -3.35
CA ASP A 194 -25.80 3.03 -2.57
C ASP A 194 -24.70 2.85 -1.53
N MET A 195 -23.57 3.56 -1.71
CA MET A 195 -22.44 3.55 -0.76
C MET A 195 -22.79 4.23 0.58
N GLY A 196 -23.91 4.95 0.68
CA GLY A 196 -24.32 5.62 1.92
C GLY A 196 -25.23 4.80 2.85
N ASP A 197 -25.75 3.67 2.36
CA ASP A 197 -26.51 2.66 3.11
C ASP A 197 -25.74 1.30 3.12
N ASP A 198 -24.43 1.35 2.83
CA ASP A 198 -23.49 0.21 2.74
C ASP A 198 -23.93 -0.93 1.79
N GLU A 199 -24.83 -0.66 0.83
CA GLU A 199 -25.36 -1.65 -0.13
C GLU A 199 -24.31 -2.17 -1.15
N CYS A 200 -23.10 -1.61 -1.11
CA CYS A 200 -21.97 -1.89 -2.00
C CYS A 200 -20.81 -2.64 -1.30
N GLU A 201 -20.85 -2.83 0.03
CA GLU A 201 -19.81 -3.48 0.85
C GLU A 201 -19.62 -4.97 0.46
N GLY A 202 -18.43 -5.53 0.67
CA GLY A 202 -18.09 -6.94 0.38
C GLY A 202 -18.16 -7.38 -1.10
N TYR A 203 -18.33 -6.45 -2.06
CA TYR A 203 -18.35 -6.80 -3.48
C TYR A 203 -16.95 -6.90 -4.11
N ALA A 204 -15.91 -6.32 -3.49
CA ALA A 204 -14.54 -6.33 -3.99
C ALA A 204 -13.53 -6.36 -2.84
N GLU A 205 -13.18 -7.56 -2.39
CA GLU A 205 -12.21 -7.82 -1.32
C GLU A 205 -10.91 -8.38 -1.92
N VAL A 206 -10.16 -9.21 -1.17
CA VAL A 206 -8.86 -9.81 -1.51
C VAL A 206 -8.59 -9.98 -3.04
N PRO A 207 -7.64 -9.22 -3.61
CA PRO A 207 -7.22 -9.38 -5.00
C PRO A 207 -5.94 -10.21 -5.13
N ALA A 208 -5.86 -11.01 -6.20
CA ALA A 208 -4.65 -11.70 -6.65
C ALA A 208 -4.49 -11.59 -8.18
N TYR A 209 -3.32 -11.91 -8.74
CA TYR A 209 -3.03 -11.74 -10.17
C TYR A 209 -2.21 -12.88 -10.78
N ASP A 210 -2.63 -13.37 -11.96
CA ASP A 210 -1.83 -14.29 -12.79
C ASP A 210 -1.13 -13.56 -13.94
N VAL A 211 0.20 -13.65 -13.95
CA VAL A 211 1.08 -13.10 -14.98
C VAL A 211 0.84 -13.71 -16.36
N SER A 212 0.53 -15.00 -16.44
CA SER A 212 0.50 -15.73 -17.71
C SER A 212 -0.77 -15.44 -18.53
N SER A 213 -1.91 -15.30 -17.86
CA SER A 213 -3.21 -14.96 -18.45
C SER A 213 -3.52 -13.47 -18.42
N GLN A 214 -2.76 -12.67 -17.64
CA GLN A 214 -2.98 -11.24 -17.43
C GLN A 214 -4.36 -10.96 -16.82
N ARG A 215 -4.71 -11.73 -15.78
CA ARG A 215 -6.00 -11.67 -15.10
C ARG A 215 -5.81 -11.41 -13.62
N ALA A 216 -6.63 -10.50 -13.08
CA ALA A 216 -6.86 -10.42 -11.65
C ALA A 216 -7.99 -11.38 -11.24
N PHE A 217 -7.93 -11.85 -10.00
CA PHE A 217 -8.93 -12.64 -9.32
C PHE A 217 -9.27 -11.87 -8.05
N VAL A 218 -10.53 -11.47 -7.87
CA VAL A 218 -10.96 -10.61 -6.77
C VAL A 218 -12.13 -11.27 -6.07
N VAL A 219 -12.07 -11.36 -4.74
CA VAL A 219 -13.17 -11.93 -3.95
C VAL A 219 -14.37 -10.99 -3.97
N ASN A 220 -15.56 -11.58 -4.01
CA ASN A 220 -16.85 -10.93 -3.98
C ASN A 220 -17.75 -11.83 -3.13
N ALA A 221 -17.69 -11.64 -1.81
CA ALA A 221 -18.42 -12.43 -0.82
C ALA A 221 -19.94 -12.35 -1.05
N VAL A 222 -20.47 -11.16 -1.39
CA VAL A 222 -21.92 -10.92 -1.58
C VAL A 222 -22.56 -11.78 -2.66
N ASP A 223 -21.89 -11.98 -3.81
CA ASP A 223 -22.34 -12.92 -4.86
C ASP A 223 -21.83 -14.36 -4.63
N SER A 224 -21.13 -14.61 -3.52
CA SER A 224 -20.38 -15.84 -3.19
C SER A 224 -19.51 -16.29 -4.36
N SER A 225 -18.63 -15.40 -4.82
CA SER A 225 -17.91 -15.58 -6.09
C SER A 225 -16.51 -14.98 -6.10
N VAL A 226 -15.73 -15.35 -7.12
CA VAL A 226 -14.46 -14.69 -7.44
C VAL A 226 -14.57 -14.10 -8.84
N ASP A 227 -14.37 -12.79 -8.95
CA ASP A 227 -14.36 -12.07 -10.22
C ASP A 227 -13.00 -12.21 -10.91
N ILE A 228 -13.03 -12.82 -12.09
CA ILE A 228 -11.87 -12.96 -12.98
C ILE A 228 -11.91 -11.77 -13.95
N ILE A 229 -11.00 -10.83 -13.76
CA ILE A 229 -10.91 -9.55 -14.48
C ILE A 229 -9.75 -9.61 -15.48
N ASP A 230 -10.02 -9.38 -16.77
CA ASP A 230 -8.99 -9.18 -17.79
C ASP A 230 -8.29 -7.83 -17.54
N MET A 231 -7.00 -7.90 -17.21
CA MET A 231 -6.13 -6.77 -16.92
C MET A 231 -5.19 -6.43 -18.09
N SER A 232 -5.33 -7.08 -19.26
CA SER A 232 -4.40 -6.93 -20.40
C SER A 232 -4.31 -5.49 -20.92
N THR A 233 -5.30 -4.64 -20.60
CA THR A 233 -5.25 -3.19 -20.71
C THR A 233 -5.52 -2.59 -19.32
N PRO A 234 -4.49 -2.26 -18.52
CA PRO A 234 -4.66 -1.83 -17.12
C PRO A 234 -5.54 -0.58 -16.93
N SER A 235 -5.60 0.29 -17.94
CA SER A 235 -6.47 1.48 -17.93
C SER A 235 -7.92 1.24 -18.36
N LEU A 236 -8.27 0.00 -18.69
CA LEU A 236 -9.64 -0.43 -18.95
C LEU A 236 -9.80 -1.92 -18.62
N PRO A 237 -9.76 -2.31 -17.33
CA PRO A 237 -10.00 -3.68 -16.93
C PRO A 237 -11.44 -4.10 -17.26
N THR A 238 -11.67 -5.37 -17.57
CA THR A 238 -13.01 -5.86 -17.92
C THR A 238 -13.30 -7.24 -17.35
N LEU A 239 -14.55 -7.51 -16.96
CA LEU A 239 -14.94 -8.83 -16.47
C LEU A 239 -14.74 -9.90 -17.56
N HIS A 240 -13.87 -10.87 -17.29
CA HIS A 240 -13.71 -12.06 -18.11
C HIS A 240 -14.73 -13.14 -17.72
N HIS A 241 -14.85 -13.42 -16.42
CA HIS A 241 -15.77 -14.44 -15.87
C HIS A 241 -16.03 -14.20 -14.37
N ARG A 242 -17.26 -14.41 -13.90
CA ARG A 242 -17.59 -14.49 -12.45
C ARG A 242 -17.67 -15.95 -12.04
N LEU A 243 -16.71 -16.42 -11.23
CA LEU A 243 -16.60 -17.79 -10.75
C LEU A 243 -17.45 -17.96 -9.48
N VAL A 244 -18.65 -18.53 -9.63
CA VAL A 244 -19.55 -18.76 -8.48
C VAL A 244 -19.07 -19.93 -7.63
N ILE A 245 -18.88 -19.70 -6.33
CA ILE A 245 -18.49 -20.69 -5.33
C ILE A 245 -19.76 -21.28 -4.69
N SER A 246 -20.23 -22.41 -5.21
CA SER A 246 -21.51 -23.01 -4.77
C SER A 246 -21.47 -23.74 -3.43
N ASN A 247 -20.37 -23.63 -2.68
CA ASN A 247 -20.03 -24.52 -1.58
C ASN A 247 -19.85 -23.81 -0.23
N GLY A 248 -19.90 -22.49 -0.22
CA GLY A 248 -19.56 -21.63 0.89
C GLY A 248 -19.23 -20.23 0.39
N GLU A 249 -18.88 -19.34 1.30
CA GLU A 249 -18.45 -17.98 1.02
C GLU A 249 -16.94 -17.96 0.77
N PRO A 250 -16.43 -17.36 -0.31
CA PRO A 250 -15.00 -17.16 -0.46
C PRO A 250 -14.55 -15.96 0.38
N ASN A 251 -13.54 -16.14 1.23
CA ASN A 251 -12.92 -15.05 2.01
C ASN A 251 -11.67 -14.52 1.29
N SER A 252 -10.84 -15.42 0.78
CA SER A 252 -9.51 -15.07 0.23
C SER A 252 -9.18 -15.82 -1.05
N VAL A 253 -8.39 -15.19 -1.93
CA VAL A 253 -7.87 -15.76 -3.17
C VAL A 253 -6.38 -15.48 -3.32
N ALA A 254 -5.63 -16.47 -3.79
CA ALA A 254 -4.23 -16.34 -4.16
C ALA A 254 -3.93 -17.02 -5.49
N VAL A 255 -2.83 -16.61 -6.13
CA VAL A 255 -2.34 -17.23 -7.37
C VAL A 255 -0.89 -17.66 -7.17
N SER A 256 -0.61 -18.94 -7.45
CA SER A 256 0.75 -19.47 -7.39
C SER A 256 1.61 -19.01 -8.57
N SER A 257 2.93 -19.10 -8.43
CA SER A 257 3.90 -18.86 -9.50
C SER A 257 3.76 -19.79 -10.74
N ASN A 258 2.90 -20.81 -10.68
CA ASN A 258 2.56 -21.70 -11.80
C ASN A 258 1.15 -21.51 -12.38
N GLY A 259 0.41 -20.50 -11.93
CA GLY A 259 -0.95 -20.19 -12.41
C GLY A 259 -2.04 -21.08 -11.81
N LEU A 260 -1.81 -21.63 -10.61
CA LEU A 260 -2.84 -22.28 -9.82
C LEU A 260 -3.54 -21.24 -8.95
N VAL A 261 -4.85 -21.09 -9.11
CA VAL A 261 -5.67 -20.19 -8.29
C VAL A 261 -6.16 -20.97 -7.07
N GLY A 262 -5.84 -20.51 -5.87
CA GLY A 262 -6.36 -21.05 -4.62
C GLY A 262 -7.39 -20.11 -4.02
N VAL A 263 -8.49 -20.65 -3.49
CA VAL A 263 -9.57 -19.91 -2.82
C VAL A 263 -9.84 -20.55 -1.45
N ALA A 264 -9.80 -19.75 -0.39
CA ALA A 264 -10.28 -20.12 0.94
C ALA A 264 -11.79 -19.91 1.01
N VAL A 265 -12.52 -20.88 1.57
CA VAL A 265 -13.99 -20.90 1.53
C VAL A 265 -14.59 -21.30 2.88
N ALA A 266 -15.25 -20.35 3.54
CA ALA A 266 -16.06 -20.54 4.74
C ALA A 266 -17.32 -21.36 4.44
N VAL A 267 -17.70 -22.30 5.32
CA VAL A 267 -18.85 -23.19 5.12
C VAL A 267 -19.88 -23.01 6.23
N GLU A 268 -21.06 -22.52 5.87
CA GLU A 268 -22.08 -22.12 6.84
C GLU A 268 -22.66 -23.25 7.74
N PRO A 269 -22.87 -23.01 9.06
CA PRO A 269 -22.33 -21.89 9.86
C PRO A 269 -20.80 -21.90 9.95
N LYS A 270 -20.16 -20.71 9.94
CA LYS A 270 -18.70 -20.46 10.02
C LYS A 270 -17.88 -21.48 10.84
N GLN A 271 -18.40 -21.92 11.99
CA GLN A 271 -17.78 -22.93 12.89
C GLN A 271 -17.58 -24.33 12.26
N ASN A 272 -18.13 -24.63 11.08
CA ASN A 272 -17.83 -25.86 10.36
C ASN A 272 -16.49 -25.79 9.65
N ASN A 273 -15.84 -26.95 9.49
CA ASN A 273 -14.71 -27.09 8.57
C ASN A 273 -15.07 -26.62 7.15
N GLY A 274 -14.38 -25.57 6.68
CA GLY A 274 -14.49 -25.05 5.33
C GLY A 274 -13.65 -25.80 4.31
N LEU A 275 -13.34 -25.14 3.19
CA LEU A 275 -12.66 -25.73 2.05
C LEU A 275 -11.50 -24.86 1.58
N ALA A 276 -10.46 -25.51 1.05
CA ALA A 276 -9.52 -24.88 0.12
C ALA A 276 -9.80 -25.43 -1.28
N MET A 277 -10.18 -24.54 -2.20
CA MET A 277 -10.58 -24.87 -3.56
C MET A 277 -9.53 -24.37 -4.56
N PHE A 278 -9.18 -25.21 -5.54
CA PHE A 278 -8.12 -24.92 -6.50
C PHE A 278 -8.62 -24.95 -7.93
N PHE A 279 -8.34 -23.89 -8.68
CA PHE A 279 -8.82 -23.66 -10.04
C PHE A 279 -7.67 -23.38 -11.02
N ASP A 280 -7.88 -23.63 -12.30
CA ASP A 280 -7.08 -23.00 -13.35
C ASP A 280 -7.50 -21.54 -13.57
N THR A 281 -6.71 -20.78 -14.32
CA THR A 281 -6.93 -19.35 -14.54
C THR A 281 -8.16 -19.01 -15.39
N ASP A 282 -8.80 -20.00 -16.02
CA ASP A 282 -10.11 -19.88 -16.68
C ASP A 282 -11.29 -20.14 -15.70
N GLY A 283 -11.03 -20.47 -14.43
CA GLY A 283 -12.03 -20.76 -13.41
C GLY A 283 -12.47 -22.23 -13.36
N THR A 284 -11.73 -23.16 -13.97
CA THR A 284 -12.06 -24.59 -13.92
C THR A 284 -11.51 -25.22 -12.63
N LEU A 285 -12.38 -25.80 -11.80
CA LEU A 285 -11.97 -26.52 -10.60
C LEU A 285 -11.06 -27.71 -10.96
N VAL A 286 -9.81 -27.69 -10.46
CA VAL A 286 -8.83 -28.77 -10.64
C VAL A 286 -8.66 -29.64 -9.40
N GLY A 287 -8.97 -29.13 -8.21
CA GLY A 287 -8.93 -29.88 -6.96
C GLY A 287 -9.58 -29.14 -5.79
N SER A 288 -9.88 -29.84 -4.70
CA SER A 288 -10.34 -29.23 -3.45
C SER A 288 -10.04 -30.15 -2.26
N VAL A 289 -9.85 -29.55 -1.09
CA VAL A 289 -9.63 -30.26 0.18
C VAL A 289 -10.44 -29.59 1.29
N THR A 290 -10.73 -30.35 2.36
CA THR A 290 -11.28 -29.80 3.59
C THR A 290 -10.18 -29.06 4.36
N ALA A 291 -10.52 -27.87 4.85
CA ALA A 291 -9.67 -27.01 5.65
C ALA A 291 -10.14 -27.01 7.14
N GLY A 292 -9.67 -26.07 7.95
CA GLY A 292 -10.14 -25.83 9.33
C GLY A 292 -11.52 -25.17 9.36
N ALA A 293 -12.00 -24.80 10.56
CA ALA A 293 -13.20 -23.97 10.69
C ALA A 293 -12.88 -22.53 10.27
N LEU A 294 -13.81 -21.86 9.58
CA LEU A 294 -13.63 -20.54 8.98
C LEU A 294 -12.26 -20.34 8.31
N PRO A 295 -12.03 -20.93 7.12
CA PRO A 295 -10.81 -20.69 6.35
C PRO A 295 -10.85 -19.28 5.78
N ASP A 296 -10.09 -18.40 6.39
CA ASP A 296 -10.08 -16.98 6.05
C ASP A 296 -9.06 -16.70 4.93
N MET A 297 -7.77 -16.57 5.25
CA MET A 297 -6.71 -16.31 4.26
C MET A 297 -6.17 -17.57 3.56
N ILE A 298 -5.84 -17.46 2.27
CA ILE A 298 -5.00 -18.44 1.54
C ILE A 298 -3.78 -17.78 0.89
N THR A 299 -2.63 -18.45 0.97
CA THR A 299 -1.40 -18.07 0.25
C THR A 299 -0.62 -19.28 -0.25
N PHE A 300 0.43 -19.05 -1.02
CA PHE A 300 1.34 -20.07 -1.54
C PHE A 300 2.77 -19.87 -1.04
N THR A 301 3.55 -20.95 -0.96
CA THR A 301 5.02 -20.83 -0.89
C THR A 301 5.57 -20.19 -2.16
N ASN A 302 6.71 -19.51 -2.06
CA ASN A 302 7.34 -18.80 -3.17
C ASN A 302 7.67 -19.77 -4.33
N ASP A 303 8.06 -21.01 -4.01
CA ASP A 303 8.28 -22.09 -4.97
C ASP A 303 7.00 -22.69 -5.60
N GLY A 304 5.82 -22.29 -5.12
CA GLY A 304 4.51 -22.74 -5.60
C GLY A 304 4.18 -24.22 -5.32
N THR A 305 4.91 -24.89 -4.41
CA THR A 305 4.70 -26.30 -4.08
C THR A 305 3.71 -26.53 -2.94
N LYS A 306 3.45 -25.51 -2.11
CA LYS A 306 2.44 -25.57 -1.04
C LYS A 306 1.45 -24.41 -1.14
N ALA A 307 0.21 -24.69 -0.76
CA ALA A 307 -0.72 -23.68 -0.31
C ALA A 307 -0.85 -23.75 1.22
N LEU A 308 -1.00 -22.60 1.86
CA LEU A 308 -1.23 -22.44 3.29
C LEU A 308 -2.56 -21.72 3.45
N VAL A 309 -3.41 -22.22 4.33
CA VAL A 309 -4.73 -21.63 4.59
C VAL A 309 -4.83 -21.38 6.08
N ALA A 310 -5.03 -20.12 6.46
CA ALA A 310 -5.37 -19.74 7.82
C ALA A 310 -6.82 -20.17 8.07
N ASN A 311 -7.12 -20.61 9.29
CA ASN A 311 -8.44 -21.07 9.67
C ASN A 311 -8.66 -20.58 11.07
N GLU A 312 -9.25 -19.40 11.12
CA GLU A 312 -9.50 -18.56 12.28
C GLU A 312 -10.17 -19.37 13.38
N GLY A 313 -11.33 -19.94 13.05
CA GLY A 313 -12.06 -20.83 13.95
C GLY A 313 -12.90 -20.09 14.98
N GLU A 314 -13.36 -18.87 14.66
CA GLU A 314 -14.27 -18.03 15.46
C GLU A 314 -15.33 -18.82 16.25
N PRO A 315 -15.68 -18.37 17.48
CA PRO A 315 -16.89 -18.78 18.17
C PRO A 315 -18.16 -18.34 17.43
N ASN A 316 -19.30 -18.97 17.73
CA ASN A 316 -20.60 -18.46 17.31
C ASN A 316 -21.07 -17.29 18.18
N ASP A 317 -22.06 -16.52 17.70
CA ASP A 317 -22.67 -15.38 18.41
C ASP A 317 -23.04 -15.66 19.88
N ASP A 318 -23.60 -16.85 20.18
CA ASP A 318 -23.98 -17.29 21.54
C ASP A 318 -22.76 -17.68 22.43
N TYR A 319 -21.56 -17.72 21.88
CA TYR A 319 -20.28 -18.16 22.47
C TYR A 319 -20.33 -19.57 23.10
N ASP A 320 -21.14 -20.48 22.54
CA ASP A 320 -21.35 -21.85 23.04
C ASP A 320 -20.77 -22.96 22.14
N ILE A 321 -20.37 -22.60 20.91
CA ILE A 321 -19.61 -23.40 19.95
C ILE A 321 -18.37 -22.60 19.56
N ASP A 322 -17.25 -23.00 20.14
CA ASP A 322 -15.93 -22.40 20.01
C ASP A 322 -14.96 -23.46 19.43
N PRO A 323 -14.72 -23.45 18.10
CA PRO A 323 -13.81 -24.35 17.37
C PRO A 323 -12.35 -24.30 17.82
N VAL A 324 -11.43 -24.78 16.98
CA VAL A 324 -9.99 -24.62 17.22
C VAL A 324 -9.33 -23.99 16.00
N GLY A 325 -8.69 -22.84 16.21
CA GLY A 325 -7.90 -22.17 15.18
C GLY A 325 -6.72 -23.03 14.73
N SER A 326 -6.37 -22.93 13.44
CA SER A 326 -5.39 -23.81 12.82
C SER A 326 -4.92 -23.32 11.44
N VAL A 327 -3.85 -23.92 10.93
CA VAL A 327 -3.38 -23.74 9.55
C VAL A 327 -3.48 -25.06 8.78
N THR A 328 -4.10 -25.03 7.60
CA THR A 328 -4.11 -26.17 6.66
C THR A 328 -2.93 -26.03 5.71
N VAL A 329 -1.93 -26.90 5.87
CA VAL A 329 -0.78 -26.99 4.94
C VAL A 329 -1.12 -28.00 3.84
N ILE A 330 -1.08 -27.57 2.58
CA ILE A 330 -1.54 -28.36 1.42
C ILE A 330 -0.36 -28.51 0.45
N ASP A 331 0.03 -29.75 0.13
CA ASP A 331 0.94 -30.02 -1.00
C ASP A 331 0.13 -29.92 -2.30
N VAL A 332 0.48 -28.95 -3.14
CA VAL A 332 -0.19 -28.65 -4.42
C VAL A 332 0.67 -29.03 -5.64
N SER A 333 1.79 -29.75 -5.43
CA SER A 333 2.70 -30.15 -6.51
C SER A 333 2.09 -31.12 -7.54
N ASP A 334 1.01 -31.81 -7.16
CA ASP A 334 0.11 -32.56 -8.05
C ASP A 334 -1.35 -32.30 -7.64
N THR A 335 -2.05 -31.45 -8.39
CA THR A 335 -3.46 -31.10 -8.12
C THR A 335 -4.42 -32.28 -8.25
N ALA A 336 -4.02 -33.37 -8.92
CA ALA A 336 -4.79 -34.62 -8.96
C ALA A 336 -4.61 -35.49 -7.71
N SER A 337 -3.68 -35.13 -6.81
CA SER A 337 -3.30 -35.92 -5.62
C SER A 337 -2.91 -35.02 -4.43
N LEU A 338 -3.67 -33.95 -4.18
CA LEU A 338 -3.49 -33.05 -3.04
C LEU A 338 -3.37 -33.83 -1.72
N THR A 339 -2.43 -33.40 -0.87
CA THR A 339 -2.28 -33.94 0.50
C THR A 339 -2.25 -32.81 1.51
N THR A 340 -2.93 -33.00 2.66
CA THR A 340 -3.08 -31.94 3.67
C THR A 340 -2.50 -32.35 5.02
N THR A 341 -2.07 -31.35 5.78
CA THR A 341 -1.77 -31.44 7.21
C THR A 341 -2.50 -30.30 7.92
N GLN A 342 -3.44 -30.62 8.82
CA GLN A 342 -3.98 -29.60 9.74
C GLN A 342 -2.99 -29.43 10.89
N VAL A 343 -2.48 -28.21 11.05
CA VAL A 343 -1.57 -27.82 12.12
C VAL A 343 -2.36 -26.92 13.06
N GLY A 344 -2.45 -27.25 14.35
CA GLY A 344 -3.21 -26.46 15.33
C GLY A 344 -2.50 -26.39 16.68
N PHE A 345 -3.01 -25.53 17.57
CA PHE A 345 -2.27 -25.09 18.74
C PHE A 345 -2.45 -25.95 20.00
N THR A 346 -3.06 -27.14 19.93
CA THR A 346 -3.35 -27.98 21.12
C THR A 346 -2.12 -28.32 21.97
N ALA A 347 -0.91 -28.28 21.40
CA ALA A 347 0.35 -28.45 22.13
C ALA A 347 0.68 -27.27 23.08
N PHE A 348 0.04 -26.12 22.91
CA PHE A 348 0.20 -24.91 23.70
C PHE A 348 -0.85 -24.77 24.81
N ASN A 349 -1.88 -25.62 24.86
CA ASN A 349 -2.90 -25.61 25.94
C ASN A 349 -2.31 -25.76 27.35
N SER A 350 -1.14 -26.40 27.51
CA SER A 350 -0.44 -26.48 28.80
C SER A 350 0.54 -25.33 29.06
N GLN A 351 0.59 -24.34 28.17
CA GLN A 351 1.52 -23.20 28.18
C GLN A 351 0.82 -21.85 28.36
N MET A 352 -0.52 -21.81 28.40
CA MET A 352 -1.40 -20.65 28.73
C MET A 352 -0.75 -19.61 29.65
N ALA A 353 -0.51 -19.93 30.92
CA ALA A 353 0.16 -19.04 31.89
C ALA A 353 1.61 -18.63 31.60
N THR A 354 2.25 -19.19 30.57
CA THR A 354 3.53 -18.71 30.03
C THR A 354 3.32 -17.73 28.87
N LEU A 355 2.27 -17.93 28.09
CA LEU A 355 1.89 -17.07 26.95
C LEU A 355 1.30 -15.75 27.45
N GLU A 356 0.34 -15.82 28.38
CA GLU A 356 -0.23 -14.66 29.12
C GLU A 356 0.91 -13.84 29.76
N ALA A 357 1.81 -14.49 30.49
CA ALA A 357 2.97 -13.84 31.13
C ALA A 357 4.03 -13.27 30.15
N ASN A 358 3.93 -13.61 28.86
CA ASN A 358 4.73 -13.03 27.78
C ASN A 358 3.95 -11.97 26.97
N GLY A 359 2.69 -11.68 27.32
CA GLY A 359 1.83 -10.67 26.70
C GLY A 359 0.96 -11.15 25.55
N VAL A 360 0.81 -12.47 25.35
CA VAL A 360 -0.17 -13.02 24.37
C VAL A 360 -1.54 -13.01 25.03
N ARG A 361 -2.50 -12.29 24.47
CA ARG A 361 -3.86 -12.21 25.02
C ARG A 361 -4.53 -13.58 24.89
N ILE A 362 -5.00 -14.14 26.00
CA ILE A 362 -5.81 -15.37 26.01
C ILE A 362 -7.06 -15.15 26.87
N PHE A 363 -8.21 -14.83 26.25
CA PHE A 363 -9.28 -14.11 26.94
C PHE A 363 -10.71 -14.61 26.73
N GLY A 364 -10.95 -15.47 25.75
CA GLY A 364 -12.26 -16.05 25.45
C GLY A 364 -12.85 -16.86 26.62
N PRO A 365 -14.15 -16.69 26.95
CA PRO A 365 -14.84 -17.33 28.08
C PRO A 365 -14.63 -18.83 28.30
N GLY A 366 -13.56 -19.19 29.01
CA GLY A 366 -13.23 -20.58 29.35
C GLY A 366 -12.61 -21.38 28.20
N ALA A 367 -12.14 -20.69 27.15
CA ALA A 367 -11.42 -21.26 26.03
C ALA A 367 -10.13 -21.96 26.48
N THR A 368 -9.63 -22.88 25.65
CA THR A 368 -8.22 -23.30 25.72
C THR A 368 -7.41 -22.49 24.73
N VAL A 369 -6.08 -22.40 24.91
CA VAL A 369 -5.18 -21.71 23.95
C VAL A 369 -5.45 -22.11 22.49
N ALA A 370 -5.78 -23.37 22.20
CA ALA A 370 -6.06 -23.80 20.83
C ALA A 370 -7.44 -23.44 20.27
N GLN A 371 -8.34 -22.97 21.12
CA GLN A 371 -9.62 -22.39 20.71
C GLN A 371 -9.46 -20.87 20.62
N ASP A 372 -8.82 -20.29 21.63
CA ASP A 372 -8.62 -18.84 21.76
C ASP A 372 -7.63 -18.22 20.77
N LEU A 373 -6.79 -19.02 20.11
CA LEU A 373 -5.90 -18.53 19.06
C LEU A 373 -6.61 -18.65 17.72
N GLU A 374 -6.99 -17.50 17.16
CA GLU A 374 -7.63 -17.32 15.85
C GLU A 374 -6.55 -16.92 14.83
N PRO A 375 -6.33 -17.70 13.74
CA PRO A 375 -5.45 -17.30 12.65
C PRO A 375 -6.17 -16.70 11.44
N GLU A 376 -5.93 -15.42 11.17
CA GLU A 376 -6.42 -14.69 9.99
C GLU A 376 -5.36 -14.72 8.88
N TYR A 377 -4.17 -14.13 9.08
CA TYR A 377 -3.22 -13.87 7.98
C TYR A 377 -1.93 -14.71 7.99
N ILE A 378 -1.28 -14.91 6.82
CA ILE A 378 -0.02 -15.68 6.69
C ILE A 378 1.03 -15.00 5.79
N ALA A 379 2.23 -14.74 6.32
CA ALA A 379 3.40 -14.28 5.58
C ALA A 379 4.50 -15.37 5.48
N VAL A 380 4.89 -15.76 4.26
CA VAL A 380 5.86 -16.85 4.02
C VAL A 380 7.29 -16.31 3.89
N SER A 381 8.24 -16.88 4.64
CA SER A 381 9.64 -16.44 4.58
C SER A 381 10.22 -16.55 3.16
N GLY A 382 11.11 -15.63 2.78
CA GLY A 382 11.64 -15.56 1.41
C GLY A 382 12.53 -16.74 0.98
N ASP A 383 12.74 -17.72 1.86
CA ASP A 383 13.44 -18.98 1.60
C ASP A 383 12.55 -20.24 1.73
N ASP A 384 11.23 -20.06 1.88
CA ASP A 384 10.20 -21.10 2.11
C ASP A 384 10.49 -22.02 3.32
N SER A 385 11.31 -21.58 4.28
CA SER A 385 11.61 -22.36 5.49
C SER A 385 10.54 -22.24 6.56
N THR A 386 9.93 -21.06 6.72
CA THR A 386 8.90 -20.78 7.72
C THR A 386 7.74 -19.96 7.15
N ALA A 387 6.61 -19.98 7.85
CA ALA A 387 5.56 -19.00 7.69
C ALA A 387 5.25 -18.35 9.04
N THR A 388 5.04 -17.03 9.05
CA THR A 388 4.53 -16.27 10.18
C THR A 388 3.03 -16.15 10.02
N ILE A 389 2.29 -16.44 11.09
CA ILE A 389 0.84 -16.50 11.14
C ILE A 389 0.40 -15.39 12.08
N VAL A 390 -0.47 -14.50 11.61
CA VAL A 390 -1.14 -13.46 12.40
C VAL A 390 -2.28 -14.08 13.20
N MET A 391 -2.50 -13.51 14.39
CA MET A 391 -3.62 -13.79 15.28
C MET A 391 -4.01 -12.45 15.93
N GLN A 392 -4.88 -11.70 15.27
CA GLN A 392 -5.14 -10.26 15.47
C GLN A 392 -5.67 -9.98 16.89
N GLU A 393 -6.67 -10.73 17.33
CA GLU A 393 -7.34 -10.61 18.63
C GLU A 393 -6.34 -10.94 19.74
N ASN A 394 -5.48 -11.93 19.50
CA ASN A 394 -4.46 -12.33 20.46
C ASN A 394 -3.28 -11.34 20.55
N ASN A 395 -3.23 -10.33 19.67
CA ASN A 395 -2.13 -9.37 19.53
C ASN A 395 -0.77 -10.09 19.38
N ALA A 396 -0.75 -11.16 18.57
CA ALA A 396 0.34 -12.12 18.55
C ALA A 396 0.59 -12.70 17.15
N VAL A 397 1.76 -13.32 16.99
CA VAL A 397 2.10 -14.12 15.81
C VAL A 397 2.61 -15.51 16.19
N ALA A 398 2.32 -16.51 15.36
CA ALA A 398 2.86 -17.86 15.48
C ALA A 398 3.83 -18.17 14.33
N THR A 399 4.85 -19.00 14.61
CA THR A 399 5.83 -19.42 13.61
C THR A 399 5.62 -20.88 13.22
N LEU A 400 5.39 -21.15 11.93
CA LEU A 400 5.25 -22.48 11.35
C LEU A 400 6.53 -22.91 10.64
N ASP A 401 7.14 -24.03 11.03
CA ASP A 401 8.20 -24.69 10.25
C ASP A 401 7.59 -25.49 9.10
N LEU A 402 7.85 -25.06 7.86
CA LEU A 402 7.26 -25.62 6.63
C LEU A 402 7.90 -26.96 6.18
N SER A 403 8.99 -27.37 6.85
CA SER A 403 9.67 -28.64 6.60
C SER A 403 9.11 -29.78 7.47
N THR A 404 8.56 -29.44 8.63
CA THR A 404 8.01 -30.37 9.63
C THR A 404 6.50 -30.24 9.83
N ASN A 405 5.89 -29.14 9.36
CA ASN A 405 4.50 -28.77 9.60
C ASN A 405 4.17 -28.67 11.10
N VAL A 406 4.98 -27.91 11.85
CA VAL A 406 4.86 -27.74 13.31
C VAL A 406 4.98 -26.25 13.66
N ILE A 407 4.08 -25.76 14.52
CA ILE A 407 4.23 -24.44 15.15
C ILE A 407 5.37 -24.51 16.17
N THR A 408 6.40 -23.68 16.00
CA THR A 408 7.64 -23.69 16.80
C THR A 408 7.64 -22.64 17.90
N GLY A 409 6.86 -21.58 17.77
CA GLY A 409 6.77 -20.48 18.74
C GLY A 409 5.51 -19.64 18.54
N ILE A 410 5.15 -18.89 19.57
CA ILE A 410 4.13 -17.84 19.58
C ILE A 410 4.77 -16.63 20.27
N HIS A 411 4.63 -15.45 19.68
CA HIS A 411 5.24 -14.21 20.12
C HIS A 411 4.17 -13.12 20.22
N ALA A 412 4.06 -12.46 21.37
CA ALA A 412 3.24 -11.27 21.51
C ALA A 412 3.87 -10.09 20.76
N LEU A 413 3.06 -9.23 20.16
CA LEU A 413 3.51 -8.01 19.50
C LEU A 413 3.61 -6.85 20.49
N GLY A 414 2.78 -6.86 21.54
CA GLY A 414 2.83 -5.91 22.65
C GLY A 414 2.09 -4.60 22.35
N PHE A 415 2.60 -3.50 22.90
CA PHE A 415 1.90 -2.23 22.94
C PHE A 415 2.75 -1.08 22.40
N LYS A 416 2.07 -0.10 21.80
CA LYS A 416 2.59 1.19 21.41
C LYS A 416 2.22 2.24 22.46
N ASP A 417 3.20 3.03 22.89
CA ASP A 417 3.03 4.04 23.94
C ASP A 417 2.61 5.39 23.34
N TYR A 418 1.42 5.88 23.70
CA TYR A 418 0.87 7.13 23.16
C TYR A 418 1.33 8.38 23.92
N SER A 419 2.13 8.24 24.98
CA SER A 419 2.70 9.39 25.71
C SER A 419 3.80 10.13 24.95
N THR A 420 4.39 9.48 23.93
CA THR A 420 5.46 10.06 23.09
C THR A 420 5.00 10.48 21.70
N LEU A 421 3.71 10.34 21.40
CA LEU A 421 3.10 10.60 20.09
C LEU A 421 2.04 11.71 20.22
N SER A 422 1.45 12.10 19.09
CA SER A 422 0.51 13.20 18.94
C SER A 422 -0.72 12.72 18.16
N LEU A 423 -1.66 12.09 18.86
CA LEU A 423 -2.80 11.37 18.29
C LEU A 423 -4.12 12.08 18.59
N ASP A 424 -5.08 11.96 17.68
CA ASP A 424 -6.45 12.43 17.85
C ASP A 424 -7.37 11.23 18.13
N LEU A 425 -7.87 11.16 19.37
CA LEU A 425 -8.67 10.05 19.90
C LEU A 425 -10.13 10.46 20.16
N SER A 426 -10.62 11.56 19.58
CA SER A 426 -11.97 12.10 19.84
C SER A 426 -12.74 12.48 18.57
N ASP A 427 -13.95 11.93 18.41
CA ASP A 427 -14.92 12.35 17.38
C ASP A 427 -15.94 13.40 17.92
N LYS A 428 -15.67 14.06 19.06
CA LYS A 428 -16.61 15.00 19.74
C LYS A 428 -16.08 16.38 20.07
N ASP A 429 -14.79 16.67 19.91
CA ASP A 429 -14.24 17.98 20.28
C ASP A 429 -14.46 19.09 19.22
N GLY A 430 -14.78 18.68 17.99
CA GLY A 430 -15.22 19.55 16.91
C GLY A 430 -14.18 19.85 15.83
N GLY A 431 -13.09 19.08 15.73
CA GLY A 431 -12.12 19.22 14.65
C GLY A 431 -11.10 18.09 14.61
N VAL A 432 -9.91 18.41 14.10
CA VAL A 432 -8.68 17.63 14.32
C VAL A 432 -7.94 18.25 15.50
N ASN A 433 -7.50 17.44 16.46
CA ASN A 433 -6.89 17.90 17.72
C ASN A 433 -5.86 16.88 18.27
N PHE A 434 -4.71 16.80 17.63
CA PHE A 434 -3.63 15.91 18.04
C PHE A 434 -3.07 16.24 19.43
N GLN A 435 -3.03 15.23 20.31
CA GLN A 435 -2.52 15.34 21.68
C GLN A 435 -1.68 14.11 22.08
N SER A 436 -0.78 14.29 23.05
CA SER A 436 -0.04 13.19 23.67
C SER A 436 -0.79 12.66 24.88
N TRP A 437 -0.93 11.34 24.99
CA TRP A 437 -1.79 10.71 26.00
C TRP A 437 -0.97 9.85 26.98
N ASP A 438 -0.66 10.42 28.14
CA ASP A 438 -0.07 9.68 29.26
C ASP A 438 -0.96 8.50 29.66
N ASN A 439 -0.35 7.34 29.91
CA ASN A 439 -1.02 6.10 30.31
C ASN A 439 -2.07 5.57 29.31
N VAL A 440 -1.96 5.88 28.01
CA VAL A 440 -2.77 5.24 26.96
C VAL A 440 -1.85 4.46 26.01
N LYS A 441 -2.27 3.26 25.59
CA LYS A 441 -1.50 2.41 24.70
C LYS A 441 -2.39 1.67 23.69
N GLY A 442 -1.97 1.67 22.43
CA GLY A 442 -2.55 0.83 21.39
C GLY A 442 -1.90 -0.55 21.34
N MET A 443 -2.70 -1.58 21.06
CA MET A 443 -2.21 -2.93 20.78
C MET A 443 -1.85 -3.06 19.29
N TYR A 444 -0.77 -3.77 18.95
CA TYR A 444 -0.31 -3.83 17.55
C TYR A 444 -1.20 -4.62 16.60
N GLN A 445 -1.97 -5.59 17.11
CA GLN A 445 -3.07 -6.31 16.43
C GLN A 445 -3.16 -6.07 14.92
N PRO A 446 -2.32 -6.72 14.12
CA PRO A 446 -2.36 -6.52 12.70
C PRO A 446 -3.46 -7.38 12.08
N ASP A 447 -4.13 -6.85 11.07
CA ASP A 447 -4.90 -7.64 10.10
C ASP A 447 -3.89 -8.23 9.09
N ALA A 448 -3.52 -7.47 8.07
CA ALA A 448 -2.62 -7.98 7.04
C ALA A 448 -1.15 -8.00 7.48
N MET A 449 -0.43 -9.03 7.03
CA MET A 449 1.03 -9.09 7.10
C MET A 449 1.65 -9.60 5.79
N THR A 450 2.65 -8.87 5.30
CA THR A 450 3.46 -9.28 4.14
C THR A 450 4.94 -9.42 4.53
N SER A 451 5.74 -10.06 3.69
CA SER A 451 7.18 -10.27 3.93
C SER A 451 8.02 -9.99 2.70
N PHE A 452 9.22 -9.46 2.93
CA PHE A 452 10.19 -9.15 1.89
C PHE A 452 11.61 -9.52 2.33
N VAL A 453 12.52 -9.70 1.37
CA VAL A 453 13.94 -9.93 1.65
C VAL A 453 14.70 -8.63 1.40
N ALA A 454 15.30 -8.07 2.45
CA ALA A 454 16.07 -6.83 2.33
C ALA A 454 17.48 -7.08 1.75
N SER A 455 18.22 -6.00 1.48
CA SER A 455 19.55 -6.06 0.87
C SER A 455 20.63 -6.76 1.73
N ASP A 456 20.37 -6.99 3.01
CA ASP A 456 21.20 -7.79 3.92
C ASP A 456 20.96 -9.32 3.80
N GLY A 457 19.91 -9.73 3.06
CA GLY A 457 19.49 -11.12 2.88
C GLY A 457 18.63 -11.67 4.01
N ILE A 458 18.14 -10.83 4.93
CA ILE A 458 17.21 -11.21 5.99
C ILE A 458 15.77 -11.03 5.49
N THR A 459 14.86 -11.92 5.92
CA THR A 459 13.42 -11.72 5.73
C THR A 459 12.91 -10.75 6.80
N TYR A 460 12.31 -9.66 6.35
CA TYR A 460 11.56 -8.71 7.16
C TYR A 460 10.07 -8.86 6.85
N TYR A 461 9.24 -8.41 7.79
CA TYR A 461 7.78 -8.46 7.70
C TYR A 461 7.24 -7.03 7.85
N VAL A 462 6.16 -6.70 7.15
CA VAL A 462 5.42 -5.46 7.33
C VAL A 462 4.00 -5.84 7.75
N SER A 463 3.49 -5.23 8.81
CA SER A 463 2.14 -5.46 9.33
C SER A 463 1.36 -4.15 9.34
N ALA A 464 0.08 -4.23 9.04
CA ALA A 464 -0.85 -3.10 9.08
C ALA A 464 -1.73 -3.27 10.32
N ASN A 465 -1.68 -2.29 11.23
CA ASN A 465 -2.07 -2.45 12.63
C ASN A 465 -3.46 -1.82 12.90
N GLU A 466 -4.48 -2.29 12.17
CA GLU A 466 -5.89 -1.88 12.30
C GLU A 466 -6.44 -2.20 13.70
N GLY A 467 -6.45 -3.50 14.04
CA GLY A 467 -6.72 -4.07 15.34
C GLY A 467 -8.20 -4.20 15.69
N ASP A 468 -8.65 -5.45 15.90
CA ASP A 468 -10.07 -5.76 16.12
C ASP A 468 -10.38 -6.35 17.51
N ALA A 469 -11.67 -6.55 17.78
CA ALA A 469 -12.23 -6.89 19.08
C ALA A 469 -13.19 -8.08 18.99
N ARG A 470 -13.22 -8.93 20.02
CA ARG A 470 -14.31 -9.92 20.13
C ARG A 470 -15.58 -9.25 20.67
N ASP A 471 -16.48 -8.86 19.77
CA ASP A 471 -17.80 -8.29 20.08
C ASP A 471 -18.94 -9.20 19.57
N TYR A 472 -19.33 -10.18 20.39
CA TYR A 472 -20.39 -11.15 20.09
C TYR A 472 -21.60 -10.99 21.04
N ASP A 473 -22.80 -11.37 20.58
CA ASP A 473 -24.07 -11.32 21.33
C ASP A 473 -23.98 -12.01 22.73
N GLY A 474 -23.17 -13.07 22.85
CA GLY A 474 -22.90 -13.84 24.05
C GLY A 474 -21.66 -13.40 24.85
N TYR A 475 -20.75 -12.65 24.26
CA TYR A 475 -19.52 -12.13 24.87
C TYR A 475 -18.95 -10.96 24.08
N SER A 476 -18.82 -9.82 24.76
CA SER A 476 -18.07 -8.66 24.26
C SER A 476 -16.97 -8.32 25.24
N GLU A 477 -15.81 -7.92 24.71
CA GLU A 477 -14.75 -7.27 25.48
C GLU A 477 -14.62 -5.76 25.24
N GLU A 478 -15.44 -5.18 24.35
CA GLU A 478 -15.42 -3.74 24.09
C GLU A 478 -16.00 -2.96 25.28
N GLU A 479 -15.20 -2.04 25.81
CA GLU A 479 -15.62 -1.01 26.75
C GLU A 479 -15.19 0.37 26.23
N ARG A 480 -15.91 1.43 26.61
CA ARG A 480 -15.51 2.82 26.29
C ARG A 480 -14.68 3.40 27.45
N ALA A 481 -13.68 4.20 27.12
CA ALA A 481 -12.72 4.70 28.11
C ALA A 481 -13.34 5.50 29.28
N ASP A 482 -14.50 6.13 29.10
CA ASP A 482 -15.24 6.85 30.15
C ASP A 482 -16.08 5.96 31.08
N ASP A 483 -16.40 4.74 30.67
CA ASP A 483 -17.06 3.71 31.48
C ASP A 483 -16.05 2.90 32.34
N LEU A 484 -14.74 3.00 32.07
CA LEU A 484 -13.68 2.31 32.80
C LEU A 484 -13.52 2.78 34.27
N ASN A 485 -13.18 1.83 35.15
CA ASN A 485 -12.77 2.13 36.53
C ASN A 485 -11.30 2.57 36.56
N LEU A 486 -11.01 3.82 36.18
CA LEU A 486 -9.64 4.35 36.08
C LEU A 486 -8.98 4.64 37.45
N ASP A 487 -7.68 4.34 37.60
CA ASP A 487 -6.91 4.78 38.79
C ASP A 487 -6.89 6.31 38.89
N SER A 488 -7.17 6.79 40.09
CA SER A 488 -7.16 8.22 40.43
C SER A 488 -5.77 8.87 40.50
N THR A 489 -4.68 8.09 40.45
CA THR A 489 -3.30 8.60 40.38
C THR A 489 -2.83 8.75 38.92
N ALA A 490 -3.12 7.77 38.06
CA ALA A 490 -2.88 7.78 36.63
C ALA A 490 -3.81 8.75 35.89
N PHE A 491 -5.10 8.76 36.23
CA PHE A 491 -6.14 9.58 35.60
C PHE A 491 -6.81 10.52 36.62
N PRO A 492 -6.09 11.50 37.20
CA PRO A 492 -6.57 12.32 38.32
C PRO A 492 -7.77 13.24 38.00
N ASN A 493 -8.13 13.38 36.73
CA ASN A 493 -9.32 14.12 36.28
C ASN A 493 -10.37 13.21 35.62
N GLY A 494 -10.12 11.91 35.49
CA GLY A 494 -10.82 11.02 34.56
C GLY A 494 -10.55 11.39 33.09
N VAL A 495 -11.42 10.89 32.20
CA VAL A 495 -11.46 11.21 30.76
C VAL A 495 -12.83 11.83 30.41
N SER A 496 -12.99 12.38 29.20
CA SER A 496 -14.26 12.95 28.73
C SER A 496 -14.45 12.71 27.23
N ASP A 497 -15.68 12.73 26.71
CA ASP A 497 -15.99 12.51 25.28
C ASP A 497 -15.17 13.40 24.34
N ALA A 498 -14.88 14.64 24.76
CA ALA A 498 -14.11 15.64 23.99
C ALA A 498 -12.58 15.51 24.18
N ASP A 499 -12.18 14.51 24.95
CA ASP A 499 -10.83 13.95 25.02
C ASP A 499 -10.95 12.49 24.52
N LEU A 500 -10.13 11.56 25.02
CA LEU A 500 -10.21 10.13 24.67
C LEU A 500 -11.38 9.35 25.30
N GLY A 501 -12.38 9.99 25.94
CA GLY A 501 -13.39 9.27 26.73
C GLY A 501 -14.24 8.29 25.92
N ARG A 502 -14.41 8.54 24.62
CA ARG A 502 -15.08 7.62 23.70
C ARG A 502 -14.16 6.57 23.08
N LEU A 503 -12.87 6.54 23.41
CA LEU A 503 -11.93 5.56 22.85
C LEU A 503 -12.46 4.12 23.05
N LYS A 504 -12.44 3.29 21.99
CA LYS A 504 -12.68 1.85 22.12
C LYS A 504 -11.53 1.18 22.84
N THR A 505 -11.84 0.38 23.86
CA THR A 505 -10.87 -0.21 24.80
C THR A 505 -11.27 -1.60 25.24
N THR A 506 -10.34 -2.33 25.86
CA THR A 506 -10.61 -3.63 26.51
C THR A 506 -10.06 -3.65 27.94
N THR A 507 -10.73 -4.40 28.82
CA THR A 507 -10.19 -4.84 30.13
C THR A 507 -10.00 -6.36 30.19
N ALA A 508 -10.07 -7.07 29.06
CA ALA A 508 -9.88 -8.51 28.99
C ALA A 508 -8.40 -8.87 29.26
N ASP A 509 -8.14 -10.10 29.75
CA ASP A 509 -6.81 -10.56 30.20
C ASP A 509 -6.13 -9.59 31.20
N ASP A 510 -6.94 -9.01 32.10
CA ASP A 510 -6.56 -7.98 33.08
C ASP A 510 -5.84 -6.76 32.43
N CYS A 511 -6.12 -6.44 31.16
CA CYS A 511 -5.44 -5.35 30.45
C CYS A 511 -5.67 -4.01 31.16
N GLY A 512 -4.57 -3.36 31.52
CA GLY A 512 -4.56 -2.06 32.18
C GLY A 512 -4.45 -2.08 33.71
N ASP A 513 -4.81 -3.19 34.39
CA ASP A 513 -4.63 -3.36 35.84
C ASP A 513 -3.25 -3.99 36.13
N THR A 514 -2.24 -3.16 36.46
CA THR A 514 -0.85 -3.64 36.60
C THR A 514 -0.48 -4.08 38.02
N ASP A 515 -1.31 -3.79 39.01
CA ASP A 515 -1.06 -4.10 40.42
C ASP A 515 -2.07 -5.09 41.06
N GLY A 516 -3.19 -5.33 40.37
CA GLY A 516 -4.19 -6.36 40.63
C GLY A 516 -5.25 -5.94 41.66
N ASP A 517 -5.55 -4.64 41.77
CA ASP A 517 -6.55 -4.12 42.71
C ASP A 517 -7.94 -3.84 42.10
N GLY A 518 -8.03 -3.86 40.77
CA GLY A 518 -9.26 -3.74 39.99
C GLY A 518 -9.58 -2.33 39.49
N ASP A 519 -8.66 -1.36 39.61
CA ASP A 519 -8.66 -0.13 38.81
C ASP A 519 -7.59 -0.15 37.69
N ILE A 520 -7.77 0.73 36.70
CA ILE A 520 -7.00 0.73 35.45
C ILE A 520 -5.88 1.77 35.53
N ASP A 521 -4.63 1.30 35.61
CA ASP A 521 -3.40 2.11 35.59
C ASP A 521 -3.12 2.72 34.20
N PHE A 522 -3.44 1.99 33.13
CA PHE A 522 -3.28 2.44 31.76
C PHE A 522 -4.36 1.88 30.84
N ILE A 523 -4.80 2.66 29.86
CA ILE A 523 -5.86 2.29 28.94
C ILE A 523 -5.29 1.49 27.77
N CYS A 524 -5.89 0.34 27.49
CA CYS A 524 -5.61 -0.50 26.33
C CYS A 524 -6.60 -0.19 25.21
N SER A 525 -6.17 0.42 24.10
CA SER A 525 -6.99 0.58 22.89
C SER A 525 -6.69 -0.49 21.85
N TYR A 526 -7.70 -0.78 21.03
CA TYR A 526 -7.53 -1.55 19.81
C TYR A 526 -6.70 -0.77 18.79
N GLY A 527 -5.92 -1.50 17.99
CA GLY A 527 -5.06 -0.94 16.96
C GLY A 527 -3.88 -0.12 17.48
N ALA A 528 -2.85 -0.02 16.64
CA ALA A 528 -1.69 0.84 16.90
C ALA A 528 -1.69 2.10 16.01
N ARG A 529 -2.71 2.28 15.15
CA ARG A 529 -2.87 3.43 14.25
C ARG A 529 -1.64 3.64 13.36
N SER A 530 -1.02 2.53 12.98
CA SER A 530 0.25 2.49 12.24
C SER A 530 0.37 1.26 11.36
N PHE A 531 1.45 1.22 10.60
CA PHE A 531 2.06 -0.02 10.15
C PHE A 531 3.46 -0.17 10.78
N SER A 532 3.85 -1.40 11.05
CA SER A 532 5.14 -1.76 11.69
C SER A 532 6.00 -2.63 10.77
N ILE A 533 7.32 -2.56 10.94
CA ILE A 533 8.30 -3.46 10.31
C ILE A 533 8.92 -4.36 11.38
N TRP A 534 9.00 -5.66 11.11
CA TRP A 534 9.45 -6.70 12.04
C TRP A 534 10.51 -7.61 11.42
N LYS A 535 11.20 -8.38 12.27
CA LYS A 535 12.00 -9.56 11.87
C LYS A 535 12.15 -10.55 13.01
N TYR A 536 12.55 -11.78 12.69
CA TYR A 536 13.13 -12.67 13.69
C TYR A 536 14.59 -12.27 13.97
N ASP A 537 14.94 -12.22 15.25
CA ASP A 537 16.29 -11.95 15.71
C ASP A 537 17.17 -13.23 15.69
N SER A 538 18.42 -13.14 16.16
CA SER A 538 19.34 -14.28 16.20
C SER A 538 19.02 -15.37 17.25
N ASN A 539 18.12 -15.09 18.19
CA ASN A 539 17.61 -16.03 19.18
C ASN A 539 16.32 -16.72 18.71
N GLY A 540 15.65 -16.16 17.70
CA GLY A 540 14.35 -16.60 17.20
C GLY A 540 13.18 -15.78 17.76
N ASP A 541 13.44 -14.64 18.41
CA ASP A 541 12.40 -13.74 18.90
C ASP A 541 11.89 -12.86 17.75
N PHE A 542 10.58 -12.75 17.56
CA PHE A 542 9.98 -11.79 16.64
C PHE A 542 10.04 -10.39 17.26
N ILE A 543 10.75 -9.46 16.61
CA ILE A 543 11.05 -8.12 17.15
C ILE A 543 10.68 -7.03 16.15
N GLN A 544 10.15 -5.92 16.67
CA GLN A 544 9.94 -4.71 15.89
C GLN A 544 11.29 -4.08 15.52
N VAL A 545 11.38 -3.58 14.30
CA VAL A 545 12.52 -2.88 13.72
C VAL A 545 12.24 -1.38 13.64
N TRP A 546 11.01 -1.04 13.24
CA TRP A 546 10.51 0.33 13.08
C TRP A 546 8.97 0.33 13.11
N ASP A 547 8.36 1.46 13.47
CA ASP A 547 6.92 1.72 13.40
C ASP A 547 6.69 3.15 12.89
N SER A 548 5.58 3.37 12.18
CA SER A 548 5.22 4.69 11.61
C SER A 548 4.72 5.72 12.62
N GLY A 549 4.62 5.40 13.91
CA GLY A 549 4.29 6.40 14.93
C GLY A 549 2.92 7.04 14.67
N ASP A 550 2.86 8.35 14.63
CA ASP A 550 1.68 9.17 14.33
C ASP A 550 1.65 9.67 12.87
N ASP A 551 2.57 9.20 12.00
CA ASP A 551 2.68 9.66 10.60
C ASP A 551 1.36 9.54 9.83
N ILE A 552 0.62 8.43 10.01
CA ILE A 552 -0.63 8.18 9.27
C ILE A 552 -1.70 9.22 9.65
N GLU A 553 -1.98 9.34 10.95
CA GLU A 553 -2.97 10.26 11.50
C GLU A 553 -2.68 11.71 11.05
N HIS A 554 -1.40 12.10 11.01
CA HIS A 554 -0.98 13.41 10.49
C HIS A 554 -1.12 13.57 8.97
N LEU A 555 -0.80 12.55 8.17
CA LEU A 555 -0.94 12.59 6.71
C LEU A 555 -2.41 12.69 6.26
N MET A 556 -3.33 12.14 7.06
CA MET A 556 -4.76 12.15 6.78
C MET A 556 -5.48 13.45 7.14
N ALA A 557 -4.80 14.37 7.83
CA ALA A 557 -5.35 15.66 8.26
C ALA A 557 -4.68 16.84 7.57
N VAL A 558 -5.47 17.67 6.87
CA VAL A 558 -4.99 18.86 6.15
C VAL A 558 -5.83 20.06 6.53
N ASN A 559 -5.19 21.21 6.79
CA ASN A 559 -5.87 22.46 7.22
C ASN A 559 -6.79 22.28 8.44
N ASN A 560 -6.40 21.43 9.39
CA ASN A 560 -7.18 21.07 10.59
C ASN A 560 -8.52 20.36 10.29
N GLN A 561 -8.60 19.64 9.17
CA GLN A 561 -9.73 18.80 8.77
C GLN A 561 -9.23 17.45 8.26
N TRP A 562 -9.98 16.38 8.53
CA TRP A 562 -9.77 15.08 7.91
C TRP A 562 -10.07 15.14 6.41
N LEU A 563 -9.28 14.42 5.60
CA LEU A 563 -9.50 14.30 4.15
C LEU A 563 -10.75 13.49 3.81
N ASN A 564 -11.07 12.50 4.64
CA ASN A 564 -12.27 11.67 4.56
C ASN A 564 -13.19 11.95 5.76
N SER A 565 -14.51 11.96 5.54
CA SER A 565 -15.49 12.12 6.61
C SER A 565 -15.60 10.89 7.52
N TYR A 566 -15.30 9.68 7.03
CA TYR A 566 -15.32 8.46 7.83
C TYR A 566 -14.31 8.52 8.98
N THR A 567 -13.05 8.88 8.69
CA THR A 567 -11.99 9.07 9.71
C THR A 567 -12.44 9.98 10.85
N GLY A 568 -12.97 11.17 10.53
CA GLY A 568 -13.44 12.13 11.54
C GLY A 568 -14.73 11.74 12.29
N SER A 569 -15.29 10.56 12.00
CA SER A 569 -16.44 9.97 12.70
C SER A 569 -16.13 8.63 13.39
N ARG A 570 -14.89 8.14 13.26
CA ARG A 570 -14.37 6.87 13.81
C ARG A 570 -12.98 7.01 14.44
N ASN A 571 -12.43 8.21 14.55
CA ASN A 571 -11.11 8.41 15.17
C ASN A 571 -11.09 8.12 16.68
N ASP A 572 -12.26 8.00 17.32
CA ASP A 572 -12.43 7.43 18.67
C ASP A 572 -12.52 5.89 18.68
N ASP A 573 -12.71 5.22 17.55
CA ASP A 573 -12.62 3.76 17.46
C ASP A 573 -11.13 3.38 17.21
N LYS A 574 -10.79 2.92 15.99
CA LYS A 574 -9.46 2.41 15.64
C LYS A 574 -8.56 3.43 14.92
N GLY A 575 -9.08 4.62 14.58
CA GLY A 575 -8.29 5.74 14.06
C GLY A 575 -8.10 5.72 12.54
N SER A 576 -6.85 5.60 12.10
CA SER A 576 -6.51 5.56 10.67
C SER A 576 -6.75 4.21 9.98
N GLU A 577 -7.17 3.18 10.74
CA GLU A 577 -7.59 1.84 10.26
C GLU A 577 -6.71 1.29 9.10
N PRO A 578 -5.40 1.02 9.34
CA PRO A 578 -4.49 0.49 8.33
C PRO A 578 -4.68 -1.03 8.20
N GLU A 579 -5.32 -1.44 7.11
CA GLU A 579 -5.86 -2.79 6.90
C GLU A 579 -4.91 -3.64 6.02
N GLY A 580 -4.99 -3.51 4.69
CA GLY A 580 -4.12 -4.25 3.78
C GLY A 580 -2.68 -3.73 3.72
N VAL A 581 -1.70 -4.65 3.67
CA VAL A 581 -0.30 -4.33 3.33
C VAL A 581 0.30 -5.27 2.29
N ILE A 582 0.98 -4.69 1.30
CA ILE A 582 1.75 -5.44 0.30
C ILE A 582 3.10 -4.75 0.03
N THR A 583 4.11 -5.52 -0.39
CA THR A 583 5.42 -4.98 -0.76
C THR A 583 5.72 -5.20 -2.25
N GLY A 584 6.56 -4.34 -2.82
CA GLY A 584 6.94 -4.43 -4.23
C GLY A 584 8.23 -3.68 -4.58
N GLU A 585 9.00 -4.21 -5.53
CA GLU A 585 10.21 -3.52 -6.01
C GLU A 585 9.89 -2.57 -7.19
N PHE A 586 10.31 -1.31 -7.06
CA PHE A 586 10.27 -0.35 -8.16
C PHE A 586 11.49 0.57 -8.15
N ALA A 587 12.02 0.89 -9.34
CA ALA A 587 13.18 1.78 -9.54
C ALA A 587 14.45 1.41 -8.74
N GLY A 588 14.57 0.16 -8.27
CA GLY A 588 15.68 -0.30 -7.41
C GLY A 588 15.48 -0.01 -5.91
N ARG A 589 14.24 0.26 -5.50
CA ARG A 589 13.79 0.45 -4.12
C ARG A 589 12.75 -0.63 -3.78
N THR A 590 12.69 -1.04 -2.53
CA THR A 590 11.59 -1.85 -1.98
C THR A 590 10.56 -0.88 -1.41
N LEU A 591 9.32 -0.98 -1.85
CA LEU A 591 8.22 -0.16 -1.38
C LEU A 591 7.26 -1.00 -0.53
N ALA A 592 6.76 -0.42 0.57
CA ALA A 592 5.54 -0.85 1.23
C ALA A 592 4.37 -0.04 0.68
N PHE A 593 3.25 -0.70 0.42
CA PHE A 593 1.96 -0.09 0.15
C PHE A 593 1.05 -0.49 1.31
N VAL A 594 0.43 0.50 1.95
CA VAL A 594 -0.45 0.33 3.11
C VAL A 594 -1.80 0.94 2.74
N ALA A 595 -2.84 0.11 2.71
CA ALA A 595 -4.20 0.54 2.54
C ALA A 595 -4.76 1.01 3.89
N LEU A 596 -5.57 2.06 3.84
CA LEU A 596 -6.30 2.57 4.99
C LEU A 596 -7.78 2.35 4.66
N GLU A 597 -8.46 1.47 5.38
CA GLU A 597 -9.77 0.95 4.97
C GLU A 597 -10.86 2.02 5.20
N ARG A 598 -11.52 2.11 6.37
CA ARG A 598 -12.51 3.20 6.60
C ARG A 598 -11.95 4.60 6.36
N SER A 599 -10.67 4.78 6.62
CA SER A 599 -9.96 6.04 6.44
C SER A 599 -9.70 6.39 4.97
N GLY A 600 -9.57 5.40 4.10
CA GLY A 600 -9.48 5.53 2.66
C GLY A 600 -8.07 5.80 2.12
N GLY A 601 -7.82 5.31 0.90
CA GLY A 601 -6.58 5.57 0.16
C GLY A 601 -5.41 4.63 0.49
N VAL A 602 -4.29 4.85 -0.21
CA VAL A 602 -3.08 4.03 -0.09
C VAL A 602 -1.87 4.92 0.19
N MET A 603 -1.13 4.59 1.25
CA MET A 603 0.20 5.14 1.52
C MET A 603 1.30 4.29 0.88
N ILE A 604 2.40 4.95 0.55
CA ILE A 604 3.59 4.35 -0.04
C ILE A 604 4.81 4.80 0.77
N TYR A 605 5.58 3.85 1.26
CA TYR A 605 6.85 4.07 1.97
C TYR A 605 7.99 3.37 1.25
N ASP A 606 9.17 4.00 1.20
CA ASP A 606 10.40 3.32 0.82
C ASP A 606 10.98 2.62 2.04
N ILE A 607 11.05 1.29 1.98
CA ILE A 607 11.50 0.40 3.05
C ILE A 607 12.82 -0.30 2.68
N THR A 608 13.56 0.23 1.69
CA THR A 608 14.83 -0.36 1.20
C THR A 608 15.89 -0.48 2.30
N ASP A 609 15.88 0.45 3.27
CA ASP A 609 16.51 0.28 4.57
C ASP A 609 15.42 0.10 5.64
N PRO A 610 15.14 -1.13 6.11
CA PRO A 610 14.06 -1.40 7.06
C PRO A 610 14.20 -0.71 8.42
N ALA A 611 15.38 -0.17 8.75
CA ALA A 611 15.63 0.55 10.00
C ALA A 611 15.44 2.07 9.87
N THR A 612 15.35 2.59 8.65
CA THR A 612 15.01 4.00 8.37
C THR A 612 14.11 4.11 7.12
N PRO A 613 12.86 3.63 7.19
CA PRO A 613 11.86 3.93 6.17
C PRO A 613 11.61 5.43 6.02
N PHE A 614 11.06 5.84 4.88
CA PHE A 614 10.53 7.19 4.70
C PHE A 614 9.31 7.19 3.79
N PHE A 615 8.42 8.15 4.03
CA PHE A 615 7.19 8.36 3.28
C PHE A 615 7.51 8.79 1.85
N VAL A 616 6.82 8.20 0.87
CA VAL A 616 6.94 8.56 -0.55
C VAL A 616 5.71 9.32 -1.00
N GLN A 617 4.52 8.77 -0.73
CA GLN A 617 3.27 9.26 -1.27
C GLN A 617 2.06 8.73 -0.49
N TYR A 618 1.00 9.52 -0.41
CA TYR A 618 -0.35 9.06 -0.03
C TYR A 618 -1.32 9.42 -1.17
N ILE A 619 -2.24 8.50 -1.47
CA ILE A 619 -3.20 8.59 -2.57
C ILE A 619 -4.59 8.29 -2.03
N TYR A 620 -5.37 9.33 -1.79
CA TYR A 620 -6.80 9.22 -1.56
C TYR A 620 -7.52 9.18 -2.91
N MET A 621 -8.46 8.25 -3.08
CA MET A 621 -9.19 8.02 -4.33
C MET A 621 -10.68 8.28 -4.08
N HIS A 622 -11.24 9.35 -4.65
CA HIS A 622 -12.54 9.89 -4.22
C HIS A 622 -13.72 8.93 -4.43
N ASP A 623 -13.69 8.15 -5.51
CA ASP A 623 -14.73 7.18 -5.87
C ASP A 623 -14.36 5.72 -5.50
N HIS A 624 -13.25 5.50 -4.78
CA HIS A 624 -12.75 4.19 -4.40
C HIS A 624 -12.57 4.14 -2.87
N VAL A 625 -13.66 3.76 -2.19
CA VAL A 625 -13.84 3.82 -0.74
C VAL A 625 -13.59 2.45 -0.10
N SER A 626 -12.93 2.45 1.06
CA SER A 626 -12.45 1.30 1.81
C SER A 626 -11.51 0.36 1.06
N PRO A 627 -10.27 0.77 0.74
CA PRO A 627 -9.28 -0.16 0.21
C PRO A 627 -8.96 -1.22 1.26
N GLU A 628 -9.36 -2.45 0.96
CA GLU A 628 -9.25 -3.64 1.80
C GLU A 628 -7.85 -4.23 1.66
N ALA A 629 -7.59 -4.80 0.47
CA ALA A 629 -6.43 -5.62 0.19
C ALA A 629 -5.84 -5.29 -1.19
N MET A 630 -4.58 -5.64 -1.38
CA MET A 630 -3.79 -5.20 -2.53
C MET A 630 -2.90 -6.29 -3.13
N ALA A 631 -2.81 -6.29 -4.46
CA ALA A 631 -1.86 -7.11 -5.21
C ALA A 631 -0.86 -6.24 -5.98
N PHE A 632 0.42 -6.35 -5.65
CA PHE A 632 1.50 -5.72 -6.41
C PHE A 632 1.91 -6.60 -7.61
N VAL A 633 2.03 -5.98 -8.79
CA VAL A 633 2.52 -6.62 -10.01
C VAL A 633 3.75 -5.88 -10.52
N SER A 634 4.87 -6.60 -10.67
CA SER A 634 6.12 -6.01 -11.14
C SER A 634 6.00 -5.46 -12.57
N GLY A 635 6.85 -4.50 -12.93
CA GLY A 635 6.92 -4.01 -14.32
C GLY A 635 7.38 -5.07 -15.34
N ALA A 636 7.95 -6.20 -14.91
CA ALA A 636 8.26 -7.32 -15.80
C ALA A 636 7.04 -8.20 -16.11
N ASP A 637 6.08 -8.23 -15.18
CA ASP A 637 4.90 -9.11 -15.18
C ASP A 637 3.60 -8.38 -15.59
N SER A 638 3.64 -7.04 -15.55
CA SER A 638 2.57 -6.16 -16.01
C SER A 638 2.40 -6.15 -17.54
N PRO A 639 1.18 -6.08 -18.08
CA PRO A 639 0.91 -6.12 -19.52
C PRO A 639 1.52 -4.96 -20.32
N ASN A 640 1.72 -3.79 -19.70
CA ASN A 640 2.24 -2.60 -20.36
C ASN A 640 3.71 -2.28 -20.02
N GLY A 641 4.33 -3.05 -19.11
CA GLY A 641 5.73 -2.89 -18.70
C GLY A 641 5.99 -1.86 -17.59
N ALA A 642 4.96 -1.17 -17.11
CA ALA A 642 5.01 -0.38 -15.88
C ALA A 642 4.41 -1.21 -14.73
N PRO A 643 4.94 -1.17 -13.50
CA PRO A 643 4.33 -1.85 -12.36
C PRO A 643 2.86 -1.48 -12.16
N MET A 644 2.11 -2.34 -11.48
CA MET A 644 0.73 -2.08 -11.11
C MET A 644 0.55 -2.37 -9.62
N LEU A 645 -0.27 -1.57 -8.95
CA LEU A 645 -0.90 -1.95 -7.70
C LEU A 645 -2.39 -2.12 -8.01
N ILE A 646 -2.91 -3.32 -7.78
CA ILE A 646 -4.34 -3.60 -7.86
C ILE A 646 -4.87 -3.45 -6.44
N VAL A 647 -5.82 -2.54 -6.24
CA VAL A 647 -6.41 -2.23 -4.93
C VAL A 647 -7.88 -2.61 -5.00
N ALA A 648 -8.32 -3.53 -4.15
CA ALA A 648 -9.73 -3.84 -3.98
C ALA A 648 -10.31 -2.92 -2.90
N ASN A 649 -11.51 -2.39 -3.14
CA ASN A 649 -12.12 -1.37 -2.31
C ASN A 649 -13.54 -1.84 -1.95
N GLU A 650 -13.76 -2.25 -0.71
CA GLU A 650 -14.87 -3.10 -0.29
C GLU A 650 -16.20 -2.33 -0.19
N VAL A 651 -16.31 -1.27 0.64
CA VAL A 651 -17.49 -0.36 0.66
C VAL A 651 -17.90 0.18 -0.71
N SER A 652 -16.95 0.46 -1.62
CA SER A 652 -17.31 0.92 -2.97
C SER A 652 -17.58 -0.21 -3.97
N GLY A 653 -17.22 -1.45 -3.64
CA GLY A 653 -17.27 -2.60 -4.54
C GLY A 653 -16.44 -2.43 -5.82
N THR A 654 -15.31 -1.72 -5.74
CA THR A 654 -14.47 -1.36 -6.88
C THR A 654 -13.04 -1.88 -6.80
N VAL A 655 -12.45 -2.14 -7.97
CA VAL A 655 -11.05 -2.58 -8.12
C VAL A 655 -10.30 -1.49 -8.87
N ALA A 656 -9.49 -0.73 -8.15
CA ALA A 656 -8.65 0.33 -8.70
C ALA A 656 -7.29 -0.22 -9.17
N VAL A 657 -6.69 0.43 -10.18
CA VAL A 657 -5.36 0.11 -10.68
C VAL A 657 -4.50 1.35 -10.66
N LEU A 658 -3.45 1.34 -9.83
CA LEU A 658 -2.45 2.40 -9.74
C LEU A 658 -1.17 2.01 -10.51
N GLN A 659 -0.53 2.96 -11.18
CA GLN A 659 0.79 2.78 -11.79
C GLN A 659 1.70 4.00 -11.57
N PRO A 660 3.03 3.85 -11.54
CA PRO A 660 3.95 4.97 -11.42
C PRO A 660 4.12 5.69 -12.76
N LEU A 661 3.82 6.99 -12.77
CA LEU A 661 4.09 7.95 -13.83
C LEU A 661 5.44 8.64 -13.56
N ILE A 662 6.30 8.77 -14.58
CA ILE A 662 7.68 9.32 -14.52
C ILE A 662 7.76 10.61 -15.34
#